data_AF-A0A5N6YW43-F1
#
_entry.id   AF-A0A5N6YW43-F1
#
_cell.length_a   1.000
_cell.length_b   1.000
_cell.length_c   1.000
_cell.angle_alpha   90.00
_cell.angle_beta   90.00
_cell.angle_gamma   90.00
#
_symmetry.space_group_name_H-M   'P 1'
#
loop_
_entity.id
_entity.type
_entity.pdbx_description
1 polymer ?
#
loop_
_entity_poly.entity_id
_entity_poly.type
_entity_poly.pdbx_seq_one_letter_code
_entity_poly.pdbx_strand_id
1 'polypeptide(L)'
;MARCLGSRSRLGPRRPLLFQLLLSQPFLRHASANAKWGNPLSHSKPTPSQLLRFALTGTTQPARHESFTSHMDQHLRELFSEQWPSDNPPPLPPWSSLQQRTTGSHKKAVLKALKGSTKSLQHLRLLIENNVNDGQGGALLQTERCRFLAQTLERCQRHDSYGEILSTINVIITRLGRLGVPISHSLFTLGMYYSCLAFSASALKWHLKGYLSLGPERLDPESSAPLVEALNISLRLLSFQEPGYNTSEMLNIVTGESTDGDFSEHNLHSIMPWANHEDSPLPVGQYLSLLARLRSKQVLQEVWDRTLKGLGPDSPPHVFQSAYDCVEALIEVGNSSKATAHLEEISKCANGSLPGLSKFRGLRSVLAAEGMAQVLPQLAGKEYLSILETQLGNMEKRLGITWDRQKSVHTSISNPPCISSKQPLLTVDGDSTGYGSSVRLIAEIQALGCSKSMLELGKIVDLLDEYGGDQVHVSLSSKEAAHYDFSWFPERSPIAFSNSLSLEETDKPKPWSPSSLGLLRVRPHNDGIHLAVERSLHLMQLGYLVVRPKLTHQVDLGETQRWEETGHIVTWDRVFGRFVSIFVGKSCGDLEPDKPWIVADPSLGLDAVMTISPGNDLLDQIDMNPPFGNSGRGYCVDVDPGPDLDL
;
A
#
# COMPACT_ATOMS: atom_id res chain seq x y z
N MET A 1 72.96 8.26 -3.03
CA MET A 1 72.99 6.79 -3.14
C MET A 1 71.63 6.37 -3.72
N ALA A 2 71.38 6.36 -5.03
CA ALA A 2 71.76 5.35 -6.05
C ALA A 2 71.40 3.93 -5.59
N ARG A 3 70.57 3.08 -6.24
CA ARG A 3 70.10 2.88 -7.64
C ARG A 3 68.69 2.23 -7.57
N CYS A 4 67.68 2.58 -8.37
CA CYS A 4 67.41 2.31 -9.80
C CYS A 4 67.32 0.82 -10.22
N LEU A 5 66.14 0.46 -10.80
CA LEU A 5 65.79 -0.47 -11.90
C LEU A 5 64.45 -1.16 -11.53
N GLY A 6 63.30 -1.06 -12.24
CA GLY A 6 63.00 -0.64 -13.60
C GLY A 6 62.80 -1.84 -14.52
N SER A 7 61.57 -2.30 -14.75
CA SER A 7 61.19 -2.95 -16.02
C SER A 7 59.68 -3.09 -16.22
N ARG A 8 59.20 -2.47 -17.31
CA ARG A 8 57.94 -2.75 -18.02
C ARG A 8 58.00 -4.12 -18.70
N SER A 9 56.88 -4.84 -18.77
CA SER A 9 56.59 -5.85 -19.80
C SER A 9 55.07 -6.09 -19.84
N ARG A 10 54.36 -5.47 -20.79
CA ARG A 10 53.97 -6.01 -22.12
C ARG A 10 52.93 -7.14 -22.04
N LEU A 11 51.72 -6.79 -22.50
CA LEU A 11 50.62 -7.66 -22.89
C LEU A 11 51.02 -8.63 -24.01
N GLY A 12 50.49 -9.85 -23.92
CA GLY A 12 50.25 -10.80 -25.01
C GLY A 12 50.80 -12.22 -24.74
N PRO A 13 50.29 -13.28 -25.40
CA PRO A 13 48.98 -13.52 -25.98
C PRO A 13 48.30 -14.82 -25.46
N ARG A 14 47.00 -14.96 -25.74
CA ARG A 14 46.17 -16.17 -25.58
C ARG A 14 46.77 -17.40 -26.29
N ARG A 15 46.57 -18.60 -25.71
CA ARG A 15 46.35 -19.89 -26.42
C ARG A 15 45.92 -21.02 -25.45
N PRO A 16 45.37 -22.15 -25.93
CA PRO A 16 43.98 -22.54 -25.70
C PRO A 16 43.82 -23.78 -24.81
N LEU A 17 42.67 -23.91 -24.14
CA LEU A 17 42.31 -25.17 -23.48
C LEU A 17 41.65 -26.11 -24.51
N LEU A 18 42.34 -27.23 -24.74
CA LEU A 18 41.94 -28.37 -25.56
C LEU A 18 40.64 -28.99 -25.05
N PHE A 19 39.62 -29.04 -25.90
CA PHE A 19 38.52 -30.00 -25.76
C PHE A 19 39.00 -31.35 -26.29
N GLN A 20 39.01 -32.36 -25.42
CA GLN A 20 39.27 -33.74 -25.81
C GLN A 20 37.97 -34.37 -26.32
N LEU A 21 37.97 -34.68 -27.61
CA LEU A 21 37.03 -35.54 -28.30
C LEU A 21 37.01 -36.94 -27.67
N LEU A 22 35.84 -37.42 -27.27
CA LEU A 22 35.52 -38.84 -27.24
C LEU A 22 34.52 -39.13 -28.36
N LEU A 23 35.05 -39.73 -29.42
CA LEU A 23 34.29 -40.35 -30.52
C LEU A 23 33.66 -41.65 -30.03
N SER A 24 32.34 -41.82 -30.20
CA SER A 24 31.75 -42.88 -31.05
C SER A 24 30.26 -43.11 -30.73
N GLN A 25 29.35 -42.80 -31.67
CA GLN A 25 28.72 -43.79 -32.55
C GLN A 25 27.86 -43.06 -33.60
N PRO A 26 27.83 -43.52 -34.88
CA PRO A 26 27.04 -42.90 -35.93
C PRO A 26 25.60 -43.43 -35.87
N PHE A 27 24.65 -42.58 -35.49
CA PHE A 27 23.25 -42.84 -35.86
C PHE A 27 23.08 -42.54 -37.34
N LEU A 28 23.07 -43.61 -38.15
CA LEU A 28 22.55 -43.62 -39.51
C LEU A 28 21.15 -42.96 -39.52
N ARG A 29 21.06 -41.75 -40.09
CA ARG A 29 19.76 -41.13 -40.38
C ARG A 29 19.19 -41.77 -41.63
N HIS A 30 18.09 -42.48 -41.48
CA HIS A 30 17.18 -42.71 -42.59
C HIS A 30 16.65 -41.36 -43.08
N ALA A 31 16.92 -41.05 -44.34
CA ALA A 31 16.28 -39.96 -45.05
C ALA A 31 14.79 -40.31 -45.22
N SER A 32 13.93 -39.72 -44.38
CA SER A 32 12.50 -39.63 -44.69
C SER A 32 12.28 -38.35 -45.50
N ALA A 33 12.35 -38.50 -46.81
CA ALA A 33 11.88 -37.50 -47.75
C ALA A 33 10.35 -37.46 -47.68
N ASN A 34 9.79 -36.66 -46.76
CA ASN A 34 8.47 -36.04 -46.86
C ASN A 34 8.17 -35.25 -45.59
N ALA A 35 8.63 -34.00 -45.55
CA ALA A 35 7.97 -32.97 -44.77
C ALA A 35 7.76 -31.78 -45.70
N LYS A 36 6.59 -31.77 -46.34
CA LYS A 36 6.01 -30.53 -46.88
C LYS A 36 6.16 -29.47 -45.78
N TRP A 37 6.78 -28.33 -46.09
CA TRP A 37 6.66 -27.12 -45.27
C TRP A 37 5.18 -26.73 -45.24
N GLY A 38 4.43 -27.36 -44.35
CA GLY A 38 3.21 -26.78 -43.81
C GLY A 38 3.61 -25.50 -43.10
N ASN A 39 2.83 -24.45 -43.33
CA ASN A 39 2.91 -23.11 -42.74
C ASN A 39 3.89 -22.98 -41.56
N PRO A 40 4.80 -21.98 -41.55
CA PRO A 40 5.57 -21.69 -40.35
C PRO A 40 4.58 -21.35 -39.24
N LEU A 41 4.35 -22.30 -38.34
CA LEU A 41 3.70 -22.09 -37.07
C LEU A 41 4.42 -20.89 -36.44
N SER A 42 3.62 -19.92 -36.03
CA SER A 42 4.04 -18.65 -35.45
C SER A 42 4.93 -18.86 -34.23
N HIS A 43 6.23 -19.04 -34.44
CA HIS A 43 7.19 -19.06 -33.35
C HIS A 43 7.28 -17.66 -32.75
N SER A 44 7.05 -17.55 -31.45
CA SER A 44 7.37 -16.34 -30.69
C SER A 44 8.87 -16.10 -30.79
N LYS A 45 9.28 -14.95 -31.34
CA LYS A 45 10.70 -14.59 -31.50
C LYS A 45 11.41 -14.51 -30.14
N PRO A 46 12.65 -15.03 -30.01
CA PRO A 46 13.38 -15.02 -28.75
C PRO A 46 13.86 -13.59 -28.40
N THR A 47 13.75 -13.23 -27.13
CA THR A 47 14.26 -11.95 -26.60
C THR A 47 15.80 -11.93 -26.54
N PRO A 48 16.47 -10.76 -26.54
CA PRO A 48 17.92 -10.68 -26.40
C PRO A 48 18.46 -11.34 -25.13
N SER A 49 17.71 -11.27 -24.02
CA SER A 49 18.07 -11.91 -22.75
C SER A 49 17.97 -13.43 -22.82
N GLN A 50 16.95 -13.98 -23.50
CA GLN A 50 16.82 -15.41 -23.76
C GLN A 50 17.92 -15.94 -24.67
N LEU A 51 18.32 -15.19 -25.72
CA LEU A 51 19.44 -15.54 -26.59
C LEU A 51 20.77 -15.56 -25.82
N LEU A 52 21.04 -14.54 -25.02
CA LEU A 52 22.24 -14.48 -24.19
C LEU A 52 22.26 -15.63 -23.17
N ARG A 53 21.13 -15.89 -22.50
CA ARG A 53 21.00 -17.00 -21.56
C ARG A 53 21.23 -18.34 -22.24
N PHE A 54 20.68 -18.53 -23.44
CA PHE A 54 20.89 -19.74 -24.21
C PHE A 54 22.36 -19.90 -24.62
N ALA A 55 23.02 -18.82 -25.07
CA ALA A 55 24.44 -18.86 -25.40
C ALA A 55 25.34 -19.19 -24.18
N LEU A 56 24.95 -18.74 -22.97
CA LEU A 56 25.71 -18.95 -21.74
C LEU A 56 25.40 -20.27 -21.03
N THR A 57 24.17 -20.79 -21.14
CA THR A 57 23.67 -21.92 -20.33
C THR A 57 23.06 -23.06 -21.14
N GLY A 58 22.95 -22.92 -22.47
CA GLY A 58 22.29 -23.90 -23.35
C GLY A 58 20.76 -23.95 -23.22
N THR A 59 20.17 -23.01 -22.47
CA THR A 59 18.72 -22.90 -22.22
C THR A 59 18.26 -21.43 -22.21
N THR A 60 17.06 -21.17 -22.69
CA THR A 60 16.41 -19.86 -22.66
C THR A 60 15.67 -19.60 -21.33
N GLN A 61 15.48 -20.64 -20.52
CA GLN A 61 14.78 -20.56 -19.24
C GLN A 61 15.66 -20.03 -18.11
N PRO A 62 15.13 -19.19 -17.21
CA PRO A 62 15.84 -18.77 -16.00
C PRO A 62 16.05 -19.98 -15.06
N ALA A 63 17.14 -19.95 -14.29
CA ALA A 63 17.61 -21.05 -13.43
C ALA A 63 16.63 -21.55 -12.34
N ARG A 64 15.46 -20.92 -12.20
CA ARG A 64 14.42 -21.24 -11.19
C ARG A 64 13.30 -22.15 -11.72
N HIS A 65 13.32 -22.57 -12.98
CA HIS A 65 12.41 -23.57 -13.52
C HIS A 65 13.17 -24.86 -13.82
N GLU A 66 12.68 -25.98 -13.27
CA GLU A 66 13.21 -27.30 -13.57
C GLU A 66 13.12 -27.60 -15.08
N SER A 67 14.15 -28.28 -15.54
CA SER A 67 14.53 -28.46 -16.94
C SER A 67 13.49 -29.19 -17.78
N PHE A 68 12.51 -28.45 -18.31
CA PHE A 68 11.82 -28.82 -19.53
C PHE A 68 12.49 -28.10 -20.70
N THR A 69 13.02 -28.87 -21.66
CA THR A 69 13.52 -28.31 -22.93
C THR A 69 12.38 -27.59 -23.61
N SER A 70 12.41 -26.25 -23.65
CA SER A 70 11.37 -25.51 -24.35
C SER A 70 11.54 -25.74 -25.86
N HIS A 71 10.43 -25.76 -26.61
CA HIS A 71 10.47 -25.85 -28.08
C HIS A 71 11.33 -24.75 -28.72
N MET A 72 11.52 -23.62 -28.01
CA MET A 72 12.42 -22.52 -28.40
C MET A 72 13.90 -22.88 -28.18
N ASP A 73 14.25 -23.66 -27.16
CA ASP A 73 15.61 -24.17 -26.95
C ASP A 73 16.01 -25.14 -28.06
N GLN A 74 15.07 -25.98 -28.49
CA GLN A 74 15.30 -26.89 -29.61
C GLN A 74 15.49 -26.12 -30.92
N HIS A 75 14.65 -25.12 -31.19
CA HIS A 75 14.81 -24.24 -32.34
C HIS A 75 16.15 -23.48 -32.33
N LEU A 76 16.59 -22.97 -31.17
CA LEU A 76 17.89 -22.32 -31.05
C LEU A 76 19.06 -23.32 -31.20
N ARG A 77 18.96 -24.55 -30.67
CA ARG A 77 19.96 -25.60 -30.92
C ARG A 77 20.09 -25.93 -32.41
N GLU A 78 18.96 -26.00 -33.12
CA GLU A 78 18.94 -26.21 -34.57
C GLU A 78 19.56 -25.03 -35.33
N LEU A 79 19.30 -23.79 -34.89
CA LEU A 79 19.89 -22.57 -35.47
C LEU A 79 21.40 -22.40 -35.20
N PHE A 80 21.91 -22.92 -34.09
CA PHE A 80 23.33 -22.87 -33.74
C PHE A 80 24.09 -24.17 -34.07
N SER A 81 23.46 -25.11 -34.78
CA SER A 81 24.09 -26.36 -35.20
C SER A 81 25.10 -26.12 -36.34
N GLU A 82 26.28 -26.75 -36.24
CA GLU A 82 27.44 -26.52 -37.13
C GLU A 82 27.25 -27.01 -38.59
N GLN A 83 26.17 -27.72 -38.92
CA GLN A 83 25.92 -28.25 -40.27
C GLN A 83 24.57 -27.78 -40.82
N TRP A 84 24.61 -26.78 -41.69
CA TRP A 84 23.47 -26.39 -42.52
C TRP A 84 23.33 -27.35 -43.72
N PRO A 85 22.16 -27.95 -43.97
CA PRO A 85 21.93 -28.69 -45.21
C PRO A 85 22.11 -27.78 -46.41
N SER A 86 22.95 -28.18 -47.36
CA SER A 86 23.39 -27.41 -48.52
C SER A 86 22.27 -26.89 -49.44
N ASP A 87 21.06 -27.42 -49.31
CA ASP A 87 19.93 -27.12 -50.19
C ASP A 87 18.91 -26.12 -49.60
N ASN A 88 19.15 -25.59 -48.38
CA ASN A 88 18.29 -24.59 -47.78
C ASN A 88 19.06 -23.31 -47.43
N PRO A 89 18.53 -22.11 -47.76
CA PRO A 89 19.14 -20.87 -47.32
C PRO A 89 19.23 -20.85 -45.79
N PRO A 90 20.32 -20.32 -45.20
CA PRO A 90 20.38 -20.15 -43.77
C PRO A 90 19.18 -19.29 -43.33
N PRO A 91 18.41 -19.71 -42.31
CA PRO A 91 17.38 -18.89 -41.72
C PRO A 91 18.01 -17.58 -41.26
N LEU A 92 17.21 -16.53 -41.37
CA LEU A 92 17.63 -15.19 -40.98
C LEU A 92 18.26 -15.22 -39.58
N PRO A 93 19.43 -14.59 -39.39
CA PRO A 93 20.06 -14.55 -38.08
C PRO A 93 19.05 -14.03 -37.06
N PRO A 94 18.95 -14.62 -35.86
CA PRO A 94 17.99 -14.17 -34.83
C PRO A 94 18.22 -12.70 -34.43
N TRP A 95 19.38 -12.14 -34.78
CA TRP A 95 19.83 -10.76 -34.57
C TRP A 95 19.34 -9.77 -35.64
N SER A 96 18.85 -10.24 -36.80
CA SER A 96 18.28 -9.37 -37.84
C SER A 96 17.02 -8.62 -37.37
N SER A 97 16.40 -9.10 -36.28
CA SER A 97 15.26 -8.48 -35.62
C SER A 97 15.64 -7.43 -34.57
N LEU A 98 16.90 -7.40 -34.07
CA LEU A 98 17.38 -6.30 -33.20
C LEU A 98 17.38 -4.96 -33.95
N GLN A 99 17.36 -4.99 -35.28
CA GLN A 99 17.19 -3.83 -36.16
C GLN A 99 15.72 -3.57 -36.55
N GLN A 100 14.73 -4.22 -35.93
CA GLN A 100 13.32 -3.92 -36.21
C GLN A 100 12.99 -2.47 -35.82
N ARG A 101 12.96 -1.59 -36.82
CA ARG A 101 12.31 -0.28 -36.71
C ARG A 101 10.86 -0.51 -36.33
N THR A 102 10.39 0.17 -35.29
CA THR A 102 8.99 0.10 -34.87
C THR A 102 8.07 0.61 -35.98
N THR A 103 7.45 -0.29 -36.76
CA THR A 103 6.47 0.08 -37.80
C THR A 103 5.16 0.56 -37.16
N GLY A 104 4.33 1.31 -37.89
CA GLY A 104 3.07 1.87 -37.36
C GLY A 104 2.08 0.84 -36.79
N SER A 105 2.11 -0.41 -37.28
CA SER A 105 1.31 -1.53 -36.76
C SER A 105 1.79 -1.99 -35.37
N HIS A 106 3.11 -2.02 -35.14
CA HIS A 106 3.70 -2.37 -33.84
C HIS A 106 3.38 -1.34 -32.75
N LYS A 107 3.24 -0.05 -33.10
CA LYS A 107 2.86 1.02 -32.14
C LYS A 107 1.51 0.75 -31.47
N LYS A 108 0.50 0.36 -32.27
CA LYS A 108 -0.84 0.02 -31.74
C LYS A 108 -0.81 -1.23 -30.86
N ALA A 109 -0.01 -2.23 -31.23
CA ALA A 109 0.13 -3.45 -30.43
C ALA A 109 0.80 -3.20 -29.07
N VAL A 110 1.86 -2.40 -29.03
CA VAL A 110 2.56 -2.01 -27.78
C VAL A 110 1.65 -1.19 -26.87
N LEU A 111 0.94 -0.20 -27.42
CA LEU A 111 -0.01 0.60 -26.63
C LEU A 111 -1.19 -0.25 -26.14
N LYS A 112 -1.68 -1.21 -26.94
CA LYS A 112 -2.72 -2.15 -26.51
C LYS A 112 -2.21 -3.06 -25.38
N ALA A 113 -0.96 -3.51 -25.47
CA ALA A 113 -0.36 -4.36 -24.45
C ALA A 113 -0.08 -3.61 -23.13
N LEU A 114 0.38 -2.36 -23.23
CA LEU A 114 0.46 -1.43 -22.10
C LEU A 114 -0.91 -1.02 -21.57
N LYS A 115 -1.99 -1.10 -22.35
CA LYS A 115 -3.35 -0.81 -21.85
C LYS A 115 -3.97 -2.00 -21.12
N GLY A 116 -3.75 -3.24 -21.54
CA GLY A 116 -4.58 -4.37 -21.06
C GLY A 116 -3.87 -5.67 -20.68
N SER A 117 -2.72 -6.00 -21.28
CA SER A 117 -2.19 -7.38 -21.18
C SER A 117 -1.04 -7.54 -20.18
N THR A 118 -0.42 -6.44 -19.74
CA THR A 118 0.77 -6.49 -18.90
C THR A 118 0.35 -6.50 -17.42
N LYS A 119 0.41 -7.67 -16.78
CA LYS A 119 0.01 -7.85 -15.38
C LYS A 119 1.19 -7.80 -14.38
N SER A 120 2.39 -8.23 -14.79
CA SER A 120 3.58 -8.27 -13.91
C SER A 120 4.79 -7.56 -14.52
N LEU A 121 5.77 -7.20 -13.68
CA LEU A 121 7.02 -6.59 -14.14
C LEU A 121 7.78 -7.48 -15.13
N GLN A 122 7.70 -8.81 -15.03
CA GLN A 122 8.32 -9.72 -16.01
C GLN A 122 7.74 -9.52 -17.41
N HIS A 123 6.42 -9.41 -17.53
CA HIS A 123 5.76 -9.12 -18.80
C HIS A 123 6.17 -7.73 -19.33
N LEU A 124 6.27 -6.74 -18.44
CA LEU A 124 6.71 -5.39 -18.82
C LEU A 124 8.16 -5.40 -19.33
N ARG A 125 9.05 -6.11 -18.65
CA ARG A 125 10.46 -6.27 -19.07
C ARG A 125 10.56 -6.92 -20.44
N LEU A 126 9.84 -8.01 -20.69
CA LEU A 126 9.80 -8.67 -22.01
C LEU A 126 9.24 -7.73 -23.10
N LEU A 127 8.19 -6.97 -22.79
CA LEU A 127 7.61 -6.00 -23.70
C LEU A 127 8.61 -4.90 -24.06
N ILE A 128 9.34 -4.37 -23.08
CA ILE A 128 10.38 -3.35 -23.28
C ILE A 128 11.55 -3.93 -24.08
N GLU A 129 12.02 -5.14 -23.75
CA GLU A 129 13.11 -5.80 -24.47
C GLU A 129 12.79 -6.03 -25.94
N ASN A 130 11.53 -6.39 -26.25
CA ASN A 130 11.11 -6.68 -27.62
C ASN A 130 10.83 -5.41 -28.44
N ASN A 131 10.39 -4.32 -27.82
CA ASN A 131 9.85 -3.17 -28.57
C ASN A 131 10.61 -1.85 -28.39
N VAL A 132 11.51 -1.75 -27.39
CA VAL A 132 12.25 -0.51 -27.07
C VAL A 132 13.71 -0.70 -27.46
N ASN A 133 13.94 -0.83 -28.77
CA ASN A 133 15.26 -1.04 -29.37
C ASN A 133 15.76 0.16 -30.19
N ASP A 134 14.88 1.13 -30.47
CA ASP A 134 15.17 2.34 -31.23
C ASP A 134 14.55 3.58 -30.56
N GLY A 135 14.88 4.76 -31.08
CA GLY A 135 14.38 6.03 -30.53
C GLY A 135 12.85 6.17 -30.58
N GLN A 136 12.20 5.55 -31.56
CA GLN A 136 10.73 5.55 -31.67
C GLN A 136 10.09 4.67 -30.59
N GLY A 137 10.64 3.48 -30.31
CA GLY A 137 10.24 2.62 -29.21
C GLY A 137 10.39 3.31 -27.85
N GLY A 138 11.46 4.08 -27.67
CA GLY A 138 11.67 4.87 -26.45
C GLY A 138 10.67 6.00 -26.27
N ALA A 139 10.29 6.69 -27.35
CA ALA A 139 9.26 7.74 -27.31
C ALA A 139 7.85 7.18 -27.00
N LEU A 140 7.56 5.94 -27.40
CA LEU A 140 6.27 5.29 -27.12
C LEU A 140 6.03 5.09 -25.62
N LEU A 141 7.06 4.74 -24.84
CA LEU A 141 6.94 4.60 -23.39
C LEU A 141 6.58 5.92 -22.70
N GLN A 142 6.99 7.03 -23.30
CA GLN A 142 6.81 8.39 -22.75
C GLN A 142 5.58 9.10 -23.34
N THR A 143 4.78 8.42 -24.16
CA THR A 143 3.58 8.98 -24.79
C THR A 143 2.52 9.32 -23.74
N GLU A 144 1.75 10.40 -23.96
CA GLU A 144 0.72 10.91 -23.03
C GLU A 144 1.24 11.09 -21.59
N ARG A 145 2.40 11.74 -21.41
CA ARG A 145 3.02 11.96 -20.09
C ARG A 145 3.26 10.65 -19.31
N CYS A 146 3.67 9.59 -20.01
CA CYS A 146 3.86 8.25 -19.44
C CYS A 146 2.59 7.60 -18.87
N ARG A 147 1.37 8.07 -19.21
CA ARG A 147 0.11 7.55 -18.65
C ARG A 147 -0.03 6.03 -18.75
N PHE A 148 0.28 5.46 -19.92
CA PHE A 148 0.16 4.00 -20.12
C PHE A 148 1.19 3.20 -19.32
N LEU A 149 2.40 3.76 -19.16
CA LEU A 149 3.42 3.16 -18.31
C LEU A 149 2.97 3.22 -16.85
N ALA A 150 2.48 4.39 -16.39
CA ALA A 150 1.97 4.57 -15.03
C ALA A 150 0.85 3.56 -14.70
N GLN A 151 -0.17 3.45 -15.57
CA GLN A 151 -1.26 2.46 -15.42
C GLN A 151 -0.79 1.00 -15.48
N THR A 152 0.31 0.73 -16.20
CA THR A 152 0.92 -0.61 -16.21
C THR A 152 1.62 -0.89 -14.90
N LEU A 153 2.44 0.05 -14.41
CA LEU A 153 3.13 -0.09 -13.13
C LEU A 153 2.14 -0.19 -11.96
N GLU A 154 1.05 0.59 -11.99
CA GLU A 154 -0.04 0.50 -11.01
C GLU A 154 -0.72 -0.87 -10.99
N ARG A 155 -0.77 -1.58 -12.13
CA ARG A 155 -1.21 -2.98 -12.14
C ARG A 155 -0.12 -3.93 -11.64
N CYS A 156 1.15 -3.68 -11.98
CA CYS A 156 2.28 -4.48 -11.48
C CYS A 156 2.45 -4.36 -9.97
N GLN A 157 2.03 -3.26 -9.35
CA GLN A 157 1.97 -3.11 -7.89
C GLN A 157 1.21 -4.26 -7.19
N ARG A 158 0.28 -4.94 -7.87
CA ARG A 158 -0.43 -6.12 -7.33
C ARG A 158 0.48 -7.32 -7.12
N HIS A 159 1.61 -7.36 -7.80
CA HIS A 159 2.49 -8.53 -7.89
C HIS A 159 3.93 -8.26 -7.47
N ASP A 160 4.36 -7.00 -7.55
CA ASP A 160 5.75 -6.60 -7.47
C ASP A 160 5.91 -5.49 -6.40
N SER A 161 7.02 -5.53 -5.66
CA SER A 161 7.32 -4.54 -4.63
C SER A 161 7.60 -3.15 -5.22
N TYR A 162 7.43 -2.09 -4.41
CA TYR A 162 7.81 -0.73 -4.83
C TYR A 162 9.29 -0.62 -5.20
N GLY A 163 10.17 -1.34 -4.51
CA GLY A 163 11.60 -1.39 -4.83
C GLY A 163 11.89 -2.04 -6.20
N GLU A 164 11.19 -3.12 -6.55
CA GLU A 164 11.33 -3.77 -7.87
C GLU A 164 10.79 -2.91 -9.00
N ILE A 165 9.67 -2.22 -8.76
CA ILE A 165 9.10 -1.26 -9.71
C ILE A 165 10.07 -0.10 -9.91
N LEU A 166 10.58 0.49 -8.83
CA LEU A 166 11.56 1.57 -8.85
C LEU A 166 12.84 1.16 -9.59
N SER A 167 13.36 -0.04 -9.31
CA SER A 167 14.49 -0.61 -10.05
C SER A 167 14.21 -0.74 -11.55
N THR A 168 12.99 -1.17 -11.90
CA THR A 168 12.56 -1.27 -13.31
C THR A 168 12.49 0.11 -13.98
N ILE A 169 12.01 1.14 -13.29
CA ILE A 169 12.03 2.53 -13.79
C ILE A 169 13.47 2.99 -14.03
N ASN A 170 14.40 2.71 -13.11
CA ASN A 170 15.82 3.06 -13.26
C ASN A 170 16.45 2.38 -14.48
N VAL A 171 16.11 1.11 -14.73
CA VAL A 171 16.54 0.38 -15.93
C VAL A 171 15.96 1.00 -17.20
N ILE A 172 14.69 1.40 -17.19
CA ILE A 172 14.05 2.10 -18.33
C ILE A 172 14.79 3.39 -18.63
N ILE A 173 15.01 4.24 -17.63
CA ILE A 173 15.71 5.54 -17.78
C ILE A 173 17.12 5.32 -18.34
N THR A 174 17.87 4.36 -17.78
CA THR A 174 19.22 4.02 -18.26
C THR A 174 19.22 3.55 -19.71
N ARG A 175 18.22 2.74 -20.11
CA ARG A 175 18.07 2.26 -21.48
C ARG A 175 17.73 3.39 -22.44
N LEU A 176 16.82 4.30 -22.08
CA LEU A 176 16.49 5.47 -22.89
C LEU A 176 17.69 6.39 -23.08
N GLY A 177 18.47 6.61 -22.02
CA GLY A 177 19.74 7.35 -22.10
C GLY A 177 20.74 6.72 -23.07
N ARG A 178 20.89 5.38 -23.04
CA ARG A 178 21.75 4.65 -23.99
C ARG A 178 21.27 4.75 -25.44
N LEU A 179 19.96 4.83 -25.66
CA LEU A 179 19.36 4.99 -26.99
C LEU A 179 19.40 6.45 -27.49
N GLY A 180 19.89 7.40 -26.68
CA GLY A 180 19.91 8.82 -27.01
C GLY A 180 18.52 9.46 -27.06
N VAL A 181 17.53 8.86 -26.42
CA VAL A 181 16.16 9.38 -26.36
C VAL A 181 16.05 10.40 -25.23
N PRO A 182 15.52 11.61 -25.46
CA PRO A 182 15.31 12.57 -24.38
C PRO A 182 14.34 11.99 -23.35
N ILE A 183 14.70 12.11 -22.08
CA ILE A 183 13.88 11.69 -20.95
C ILE A 183 12.94 12.85 -20.60
N SER A 184 11.66 12.57 -20.42
CA SER A 184 10.62 13.54 -20.08
C SER A 184 10.54 13.77 -18.57
N HIS A 185 10.09 14.97 -18.16
CA HIS A 185 9.76 15.30 -16.78
C HIS A 185 8.82 14.25 -16.15
N SER A 186 7.80 13.81 -16.88
CA SER A 186 6.82 12.82 -16.39
C SER A 186 7.43 11.47 -16.00
N LEU A 187 8.50 11.02 -16.69
CA LEU A 187 9.18 9.78 -16.32
C LEU A 187 9.96 9.93 -15.01
N PHE A 188 10.58 11.09 -14.78
CA PHE A 188 11.21 11.40 -13.50
C PHE A 188 10.17 11.57 -12.39
N THR A 189 9.03 12.22 -12.63
CA THR A 189 7.91 12.30 -11.68
C THR A 189 7.41 10.92 -11.27
N LEU A 190 7.27 9.99 -12.22
CA LEU A 190 6.91 8.60 -11.93
C LEU A 190 7.96 7.91 -11.05
N GLY A 191 9.25 8.15 -11.30
CA GLY A 191 10.34 7.65 -10.46
C GLY A 191 10.34 8.24 -9.06
N MET A 192 10.05 9.55 -8.92
CA MET A 192 9.87 10.21 -7.62
C MET A 192 8.72 9.56 -6.84
N TYR A 193 7.58 9.29 -7.49
CA TYR A 193 6.42 8.64 -6.85
C TYR A 193 6.74 7.27 -6.26
N TYR A 194 7.39 6.39 -7.03
CA TYR A 194 7.79 5.08 -6.50
C TYR A 194 8.95 5.17 -5.49
N SER A 195 9.77 6.22 -5.54
CA SER A 195 10.77 6.49 -4.50
C SER A 195 10.10 6.91 -3.18
N CYS A 196 9.04 7.71 -3.25
CA CYS A 196 8.22 8.08 -2.10
C CYS A 196 7.55 6.85 -1.48
N LEU A 197 6.90 6.02 -2.30
CA LEU A 197 6.25 4.78 -1.85
C LEU A 197 7.23 3.79 -1.20
N ALA A 198 8.42 3.62 -1.79
CA ALA A 198 9.49 2.81 -1.22
C ALA A 198 10.26 3.49 -0.08
N PHE A 199 9.89 4.73 0.28
CA PHE A 199 10.59 5.60 1.24
C PHE A 199 12.12 5.67 1.02
N SER A 200 12.57 5.70 -0.23
CA SER A 200 13.99 5.68 -0.59
C SER A 200 14.51 7.10 -0.87
N ALA A 201 15.19 7.66 0.14
CA ALA A 201 15.87 8.96 0.04
C ALA A 201 16.85 9.02 -1.16
N SER A 202 17.76 8.04 -1.27
CA SER A 202 18.77 8.01 -2.32
C SER A 202 18.18 7.98 -3.74
N ALA A 203 17.11 7.19 -3.95
CA ALA A 203 16.42 7.13 -5.24
C ALA A 203 15.66 8.43 -5.54
N LEU A 204 14.95 8.98 -4.55
CA LEU A 204 14.24 10.26 -4.71
C LEU A 204 15.21 11.37 -5.11
N LYS A 205 16.37 11.46 -4.45
CA LYS A 205 17.44 12.41 -4.79
C LYS A 205 17.94 12.23 -6.22
N TRP A 206 18.09 11.00 -6.70
CA TRP A 206 18.53 10.72 -8.06
C TRP A 206 17.50 11.19 -9.11
N HIS A 207 16.23 10.86 -8.90
CA HIS A 207 15.15 11.29 -9.80
C HIS A 207 14.94 12.81 -9.77
N LEU A 208 15.03 13.44 -8.60
CA LEU A 208 14.92 14.88 -8.44
C LEU A 208 16.02 15.62 -9.19
N LYS A 209 17.28 15.17 -9.09
CA LYS A 209 18.40 15.74 -9.86
C LYS A 209 18.19 15.57 -11.36
N GLY A 210 17.70 14.40 -11.79
CA GLY A 210 17.36 14.15 -13.19
C GLY A 210 16.28 15.10 -13.70
N TYR A 211 15.22 15.30 -12.92
CA TYR A 211 14.15 16.24 -13.21
C TYR A 211 14.66 17.68 -13.36
N LEU A 212 15.41 18.18 -12.36
CA LEU A 212 15.99 19.52 -12.38
C LEU A 212 16.98 19.76 -13.54
N SER A 213 17.66 18.71 -14.01
CA SER A 213 18.59 18.81 -15.14
C SER A 213 17.91 19.09 -16.48
N LEU A 214 16.61 18.83 -16.60
CA LEU A 214 15.81 19.08 -17.81
C LEU A 214 15.29 20.53 -17.87
N GLY A 215 15.26 21.24 -16.74
CA GLY A 215 14.84 22.62 -16.63
C GLY A 215 14.20 22.95 -15.28
N PRO A 216 13.94 24.25 -15.01
CA PRO A 216 13.31 24.70 -13.77
C PRO A 216 11.77 24.56 -13.78
N GLU A 217 11.23 23.59 -14.52
CA GLU A 217 9.78 23.37 -14.56
C GLU A 217 9.31 22.94 -13.17
N ARG A 218 8.17 23.47 -12.70
CA ARG A 218 7.57 23.05 -11.43
C ARG A 218 6.63 21.88 -11.66
N LEU A 219 6.42 21.09 -10.61
CA LEU A 219 5.39 20.08 -10.60
C LEU A 219 4.02 20.72 -10.66
N ASP A 220 3.14 20.13 -11.48
CA ASP A 220 1.72 20.48 -11.48
C ASP A 220 1.02 19.93 -10.22
N PRO A 221 -0.13 20.51 -9.82
CA PRO A 221 -0.86 20.06 -8.63
C PRO A 221 -1.24 18.57 -8.68
N GLU A 222 -1.64 18.06 -9.85
CA GLU A 222 -2.06 16.66 -10.04
C GLU A 222 -0.91 15.67 -9.84
N SER A 223 0.32 16.08 -10.18
CA SER A 223 1.54 15.32 -9.91
C SER A 223 2.04 15.46 -8.47
N SER A 224 1.85 16.62 -7.85
CA SER A 224 2.38 16.91 -6.51
C SER A 224 1.61 16.23 -5.37
N ALA A 225 0.29 16.19 -5.43
CA ALA A 225 -0.54 15.62 -4.36
C ALA A 225 -0.26 14.11 -4.15
N PRO A 226 -0.18 13.25 -5.19
CA PRO A 226 0.17 11.85 -5.03
C PRO A 226 1.56 11.60 -4.43
N LEU A 227 2.53 12.49 -4.69
CA LEU A 227 3.87 12.38 -4.09
C LEU A 227 3.84 12.61 -2.58
N VAL A 228 3.12 13.65 -2.16
CA VAL A 228 2.95 14.00 -0.75
C VAL A 228 2.16 12.91 -0.02
N GLU A 229 1.07 12.43 -0.63
CA GLU A 229 0.28 11.34 -0.08
C GLU A 229 1.09 10.05 0.05
N ALA A 230 1.85 9.67 -0.98
CA ALA A 230 2.75 8.52 -0.92
C ALA A 230 3.77 8.63 0.21
N LEU A 231 4.39 9.81 0.41
CA LEU A 231 5.33 10.02 1.52
C LEU A 231 4.63 9.94 2.88
N ASN A 232 3.44 10.53 3.04
CA ASN A 232 2.68 10.47 4.28
C ASN A 232 2.32 9.01 4.66
N ILE A 233 1.83 8.24 3.69
CA ILE A 233 1.47 6.82 3.88
C ILE A 233 2.71 6.02 4.28
N SER A 234 3.79 6.13 3.50
CA SER A 234 5.02 5.39 3.76
C SER A 234 5.65 5.76 5.11
N LEU A 235 5.60 7.04 5.49
CA LEU A 235 6.10 7.51 6.78
C LEU A 235 5.26 7.00 7.96
N ARG A 236 3.92 6.97 7.82
CA ARG A 236 3.03 6.41 8.85
C ARG A 236 3.28 4.91 9.04
N LEU A 237 3.37 4.15 7.95
CA LEU A 237 3.69 2.71 7.99
C LEU A 237 5.05 2.46 8.64
N LEU A 238 6.08 3.20 8.23
CA LEU A 238 7.43 3.05 8.77
C LEU A 238 7.50 3.40 10.26
N SER A 239 6.81 4.46 10.68
CA SER A 239 6.75 4.87 12.10
C SER A 239 6.07 3.82 12.98
N PHE A 240 5.14 3.04 12.41
CA PHE A 240 4.48 1.93 13.08
C PHE A 240 5.39 0.68 13.17
N GLN A 241 6.08 0.35 12.08
CA GLN A 241 6.95 -0.84 12.00
C GLN A 241 8.27 -0.68 12.76
N GLU A 242 8.88 0.51 12.67
CA GLU A 242 10.18 0.82 13.26
C GLU A 242 10.10 2.15 14.03
N PRO A 243 9.55 2.15 15.26
CA PRO A 243 9.52 3.34 16.09
C PRO A 243 10.93 3.91 16.29
N GLY A 244 11.13 5.17 15.92
CA GLY A 244 12.43 5.84 16.02
C GLY A 244 13.32 5.75 14.76
N TYR A 245 12.80 5.26 13.63
CA TYR A 245 13.49 5.34 12.34
C TYR A 245 13.99 6.77 12.06
N ASN A 246 15.22 6.89 11.58
CA ASN A 246 15.81 8.19 11.28
C ASN A 246 15.29 8.75 9.95
N THR A 247 14.46 9.78 10.02
CA THR A 247 13.88 10.46 8.85
C THR A 247 14.75 11.61 8.30
N SER A 248 15.94 11.86 8.86
CA SER A 248 16.78 13.02 8.52
C SER A 248 17.18 13.09 7.05
N GLU A 249 17.48 11.95 6.42
CA GLU A 249 17.83 11.92 5.00
C GLU A 249 16.64 12.31 4.12
N MET A 250 15.45 11.80 4.44
CA MET A 250 14.22 12.14 3.72
C MET A 250 13.84 13.61 3.96
N LEU A 251 13.97 14.11 5.19
CA LEU A 251 13.76 15.52 5.52
C LEU A 251 14.64 16.42 4.64
N ASN A 252 15.94 16.13 4.52
CA ASN A 252 16.87 16.89 3.70
C ASN A 252 16.45 16.90 2.22
N ILE A 253 16.04 15.76 1.66
CA ILE A 253 15.61 15.74 0.26
C ILE A 253 14.28 16.47 0.04
N VAL A 254 13.36 16.38 1.00
CA VAL A 254 12.04 17.03 0.89
C VAL A 254 12.15 18.55 1.07
N THR A 255 12.91 19.01 2.06
CA THR A 255 12.91 20.41 2.51
C THR A 255 14.22 21.15 2.23
N GLY A 256 15.31 20.44 2.01
CA GLY A 256 16.67 21.00 1.97
C GLY A 256 17.30 21.15 3.36
N GLU A 257 16.56 20.92 4.45
CA GLU A 257 17.06 21.04 5.81
C GLU A 257 18.01 19.88 6.15
N SER A 258 19.27 20.20 6.46
CA SER A 258 20.23 19.23 7.00
C SER A 258 20.40 19.37 8.51
N THR A 259 20.89 18.32 9.17
CA THR A 259 21.25 18.34 10.59
C THR A 259 22.37 19.34 10.90
N ASP A 260 23.19 19.68 9.90
CA ASP A 260 24.36 20.53 10.02
C ASP A 260 24.02 22.02 9.75
N GLY A 261 22.76 22.34 9.44
CA GLY A 261 22.30 23.70 9.17
C GLY A 261 22.51 24.19 7.74
N ASP A 262 23.15 23.39 6.88
CA ASP A 262 23.27 23.66 5.45
C ASP A 262 21.93 23.42 4.74
N PHE A 263 21.55 24.34 3.85
CA PHE A 263 20.32 24.26 3.05
C PHE A 263 20.64 23.82 1.63
N SER A 264 20.11 22.67 1.19
CA SER A 264 20.27 22.22 -0.19
C SER A 264 19.23 22.89 -1.09
N GLU A 265 19.69 23.60 -2.14
CA GLU A 265 18.79 24.16 -3.17
C GLU A 265 18.06 23.10 -4.01
N HIS A 266 18.59 21.86 -4.04
CA HIS A 266 18.05 20.75 -4.84
C HIS A 266 17.16 19.85 -3.98
N ASN A 267 16.03 20.40 -3.56
CA ASN A 267 15.05 19.73 -2.71
C ASN A 267 13.67 19.63 -3.40
N LEU A 268 12.79 18.79 -2.86
CA LEU A 268 11.47 18.58 -3.41
C LEU A 268 10.59 19.84 -3.24
N HIS A 269 10.71 20.54 -2.11
CA HIS A 269 9.97 21.76 -1.81
C HIS A 269 10.13 22.81 -2.91
N SER A 270 11.33 23.01 -3.46
CA SER A 270 11.62 24.06 -4.45
C SER A 270 10.92 23.84 -5.81
N ILE A 271 10.56 22.60 -6.14
CA ILE A 271 9.82 22.27 -7.36
C ILE A 271 8.31 22.11 -7.15
N MET A 272 7.83 22.22 -5.91
CA MET A 272 6.40 22.11 -5.60
C MET A 272 5.63 23.36 -6.07
N PRO A 273 4.36 23.20 -6.48
CA PRO A 273 3.58 24.32 -7.00
C PRO A 273 3.33 25.41 -5.95
N TRP A 274 3.31 25.07 -4.66
CA TRP A 274 3.08 26.00 -3.54
C TRP A 274 4.36 26.68 -3.00
N ALA A 275 5.55 26.40 -3.55
CA ALA A 275 6.80 26.92 -3.00
C ALA A 275 6.88 28.46 -2.96
N ASN A 276 6.43 29.17 -4.00
CA ASN A 276 6.65 30.63 -4.13
C ASN A 276 5.40 31.46 -4.52
N HIS A 277 4.18 30.91 -4.42
CA HIS A 277 2.99 31.71 -4.74
C HIS A 277 2.39 32.29 -3.46
N GLU A 278 2.52 33.60 -3.27
CA GLU A 278 1.85 34.34 -2.19
C GLU A 278 0.31 34.20 -2.25
N ASP A 279 -0.24 33.88 -3.43
CA ASP A 279 -1.69 33.85 -3.70
C ASP A 279 -2.22 32.48 -4.18
N SER A 280 -1.51 31.37 -3.99
CA SER A 280 -2.02 30.07 -4.46
C SER A 280 -3.11 29.51 -3.54
N PRO A 281 -4.35 29.29 -4.03
CA PRO A 281 -5.44 28.70 -3.25
C PRO A 281 -5.33 27.16 -3.14
N LEU A 282 -4.17 26.57 -3.49
CA LEU A 282 -4.01 25.12 -3.52
C LEU A 282 -3.98 24.57 -2.08
N PRO A 283 -4.69 23.47 -1.80
CA PRO A 283 -4.71 22.88 -0.46
C PRO A 283 -3.35 22.26 -0.11
N VAL A 284 -2.54 22.97 0.68
CA VAL A 284 -1.22 22.54 1.17
C VAL A 284 -1.33 21.63 2.41
N GLY A 285 -2.54 21.23 2.81
CA GLY A 285 -2.79 20.55 4.09
C GLY A 285 -2.06 19.23 4.30
N GLN A 286 -2.08 18.35 3.30
CA GLN A 286 -1.35 17.08 3.37
C GLN A 286 0.18 17.31 3.43
N TYR A 287 0.66 18.39 2.81
CA TYR A 287 2.07 18.75 2.82
C TYR A 287 2.50 19.33 4.18
N LEU A 288 1.66 20.15 4.82
CA LEU A 288 1.87 20.60 6.20
C LEU A 288 2.01 19.41 7.16
N SER A 289 1.09 18.46 7.06
CA SER A 289 1.11 17.25 7.88
C SER A 289 2.37 16.42 7.64
N LEU A 290 2.83 16.33 6.38
CA LEU A 290 4.10 15.69 6.04
C LEU A 290 5.30 16.40 6.69
N LEU A 291 5.36 17.73 6.59
CA LEU A 291 6.44 18.54 7.19
C LEU A 291 6.48 18.39 8.71
N ALA A 292 5.32 18.35 9.37
CA ALA A 292 5.19 18.05 10.78
C ALA A 292 5.75 16.67 11.15
N ARG A 293 5.38 15.62 10.39
CA ARG A 293 5.88 14.25 10.63
C ARG A 293 7.37 14.10 10.37
N LEU A 294 7.90 14.79 9.37
CA LEU A 294 9.34 14.86 9.09
C LEU A 294 10.11 15.75 10.08
N ARG A 295 9.41 16.46 10.98
CA ARG A 295 9.98 17.38 11.98
C ARG A 295 10.76 18.55 11.35
N SER A 296 10.31 19.04 10.19
CA SER A 296 10.85 20.26 9.58
C SER A 296 10.63 21.45 10.52
N LYS A 297 11.65 22.32 10.60
CA LYS A 297 11.59 23.52 11.44
C LYS A 297 11.27 24.76 10.63
N GLN A 298 12.07 25.04 9.60
CA GLN A 298 12.02 26.29 8.85
C GLN A 298 10.89 26.24 7.82
N VAL A 299 10.88 25.22 6.97
CA VAL A 299 9.88 25.09 5.90
C VAL A 299 8.47 24.89 6.48
N LEU A 300 8.35 24.14 7.58
CA LEU A 300 7.08 24.02 8.30
C LEU A 300 6.56 25.38 8.77
N GLN A 301 7.40 26.20 9.41
CA GLN A 301 6.96 27.52 9.89
C GLN A 301 6.57 28.43 8.73
N GLU A 302 7.36 28.43 7.65
CA GLU A 302 7.08 29.24 6.47
C GLU A 302 5.74 28.88 5.82
N VAL A 303 5.48 27.59 5.61
CA VAL A 303 4.21 27.12 5.01
C VAL A 303 3.03 27.31 5.97
N TRP A 304 3.27 27.16 7.28
CA TRP A 304 2.29 27.41 8.33
C TRP A 304 1.86 28.88 8.38
N ASP A 305 2.80 29.83 8.39
CA ASP A 305 2.51 31.26 8.42
C ASP A 305 1.67 31.68 7.21
N ARG A 306 1.95 31.11 6.03
CA ARG A 306 1.13 31.32 4.82
C ARG A 306 -0.27 30.75 4.97
N THR A 307 -0.40 29.57 5.57
CA THR A 307 -1.70 28.92 5.81
C THR A 307 -2.54 29.74 6.79
N LEU A 308 -1.94 30.26 7.85
CA LEU A 308 -2.61 31.14 8.81
C LEU A 308 -3.12 32.44 8.17
N LYS A 309 -2.41 33.03 7.20
CA LYS A 309 -2.90 34.22 6.47
C LYS A 309 -4.20 33.96 5.69
N GLY A 310 -4.43 32.72 5.27
CA GLY A 310 -5.67 32.31 4.59
C GLY A 310 -6.83 31.98 5.54
N LEU A 311 -6.57 31.91 6.85
CA LEU A 311 -7.59 31.65 7.87
C LEU A 311 -8.12 32.96 8.44
N GLY A 312 -9.44 33.08 8.47
CA GLY A 312 -10.13 34.19 9.12
C GLY A 312 -11.26 33.69 10.01
N PRO A 313 -11.85 34.59 10.82
CA PRO A 313 -12.97 34.26 11.70
C PRO A 313 -14.22 33.82 10.92
N ASP A 314 -14.38 34.29 9.69
CA ASP A 314 -15.51 33.96 8.80
C ASP A 314 -15.22 32.75 7.89
N SER A 315 -14.03 32.15 7.99
CA SER A 315 -13.67 30.97 7.19
C SER A 315 -14.55 29.77 7.59
N PRO A 316 -15.05 29.00 6.61
CA PRO A 316 -15.89 27.86 6.93
C PRO A 316 -15.09 26.75 7.65
N PRO A 317 -15.71 25.96 8.54
CA PRO A 317 -15.01 24.99 9.41
C PRO A 317 -14.15 23.95 8.67
N HIS A 318 -14.47 23.62 7.43
CA HIS A 318 -13.69 22.65 6.64
C HIS A 318 -12.30 23.17 6.24
N VAL A 319 -12.10 24.49 6.18
CA VAL A 319 -10.80 25.11 5.84
C VAL A 319 -9.79 24.91 6.98
N PHE A 320 -10.25 24.77 8.21
CA PHE A 320 -9.41 24.52 9.39
C PHE A 320 -8.94 23.06 9.50
N GLN A 321 -9.55 22.11 8.78
CA GLN A 321 -9.27 20.67 8.91
C GLN A 321 -7.79 20.36 8.64
N SER A 322 -7.23 20.93 7.58
CA SER A 322 -5.81 20.77 7.25
C SER A 322 -4.85 21.32 8.31
N ALA A 323 -5.26 22.35 9.05
CA ALA A 323 -4.48 22.87 10.16
C ALA A 323 -4.55 21.93 11.38
N TYR A 324 -5.73 21.33 11.63
CA TYR A 324 -5.88 20.29 12.66
C TYR A 324 -5.13 19.00 12.32
N ASP A 325 -5.09 18.58 11.06
CA ASP A 325 -4.28 17.44 10.60
C ASP A 325 -2.78 17.66 10.90
N CYS A 326 -2.30 18.90 10.75
CA CYS A 326 -0.93 19.28 11.11
C CYS A 326 -0.69 19.21 12.63
N VAL A 327 -1.64 19.67 13.43
CA VAL A 327 -1.59 19.58 14.90
C VAL A 327 -1.57 18.11 15.34
N GLU A 328 -2.44 17.27 14.78
CA GLU A 328 -2.44 15.83 15.03
C GLU A 328 -1.10 15.19 14.65
N ALA A 329 -0.55 15.53 13.47
CA ALA A 329 0.76 15.06 13.05
C ALA A 329 1.89 15.46 14.02
N LEU A 330 1.84 16.66 14.61
CA LEU A 330 2.80 17.09 15.63
C LEU A 330 2.67 16.30 16.94
N ILE A 331 1.44 15.96 17.33
CA ILE A 331 1.17 15.10 18.49
C ILE A 331 1.69 13.68 18.25
N GLU A 332 1.42 13.11 17.07
CA GLU A 332 1.88 11.77 16.68
C GLU A 332 3.41 11.63 16.79
N VAL A 333 4.18 12.67 16.44
CA VAL A 333 5.65 12.67 16.56
C VAL A 333 6.19 13.08 17.95
N GLY A 334 5.30 13.35 18.91
CA GLY A 334 5.65 13.70 20.29
C GLY A 334 6.02 15.17 20.54
N ASN A 335 5.66 16.08 19.63
CA ASN A 335 5.93 17.51 19.78
C ASN A 335 4.70 18.29 20.30
N SER A 336 4.23 17.94 21.50
CA SER A 336 3.04 18.53 22.11
C SER A 336 3.16 20.05 22.28
N SER A 337 4.34 20.56 22.61
CA SER A 337 4.56 22.01 22.78
C SER A 337 4.30 22.81 21.50
N LYS A 338 4.82 22.35 20.35
CA LYS A 338 4.55 23.01 19.06
C LYS A 338 3.10 22.82 18.62
N ALA A 339 2.50 21.66 18.90
CA ALA A 339 1.09 21.42 18.63
C ALA A 339 0.18 22.41 19.40
N THR A 340 0.49 22.69 20.68
CA THR A 340 -0.27 23.66 21.48
C THR A 340 -0.11 25.07 20.91
N ALA A 341 1.12 25.47 20.56
CA ALA A 341 1.37 26.78 19.94
C ALA A 341 0.57 26.97 18.64
N HIS A 342 0.50 25.95 17.78
CA HIS A 342 -0.28 26.01 16.55
C HIS A 342 -1.80 26.07 16.80
N LEU A 343 -2.32 25.36 17.81
CA LEU A 343 -3.72 25.52 18.22
C LEU A 343 -4.02 26.92 18.76
N GLU A 344 -3.10 27.52 19.52
CA GLU A 344 -3.24 28.91 19.98
C GLU A 344 -3.28 29.90 18.82
N GLU A 345 -2.44 29.70 17.81
CA GLU A 345 -2.42 30.53 16.60
C GLU A 345 -3.72 30.39 15.79
N ILE A 346 -4.23 29.17 15.61
CA ILE A 346 -5.55 28.93 14.99
C ILE A 346 -6.63 29.66 15.78
N SER A 347 -6.63 29.53 17.12
CA SER A 347 -7.61 30.18 17.98
C SER A 347 -7.58 31.69 17.85
N LYS A 348 -6.38 32.30 17.82
CA LYS A 348 -6.21 33.75 17.58
C LYS A 348 -6.77 34.18 16.23
N CYS A 349 -6.48 33.44 15.15
CA CYS A 349 -7.01 33.72 13.81
C CYS A 349 -8.54 33.59 13.73
N ALA A 350 -9.13 32.67 14.51
CA ALA A 350 -10.57 32.43 14.57
C ALA A 350 -11.28 33.18 15.72
N ASN A 351 -10.68 34.27 16.23
CA ASN A 351 -11.25 35.13 17.28
C ASN A 351 -11.58 34.41 18.59
N GLY A 352 -10.63 33.62 19.09
CA GLY A 352 -10.73 32.89 20.36
C GLY A 352 -11.64 31.66 20.28
N SER A 353 -11.68 30.98 19.13
CA SER A 353 -12.49 29.80 18.89
C SER A 353 -11.72 28.76 18.07
N LEU A 354 -12.15 27.50 18.06
CA LEU A 354 -11.56 26.44 17.23
C LEU A 354 -12.63 25.83 16.30
N PRO A 355 -13.05 26.55 15.23
CA PRO A 355 -14.19 26.13 14.40
C PRO A 355 -14.03 24.71 13.85
N GLY A 356 -15.04 23.87 14.03
CA GLY A 356 -15.09 22.53 13.46
C GLY A 356 -14.24 21.47 14.17
N LEU A 357 -13.52 21.84 15.24
CA LEU A 357 -12.73 20.89 16.02
C LEU A 357 -13.61 19.81 16.67
N SER A 358 -14.86 20.14 17.04
CA SER A 358 -15.81 19.16 17.58
C SER A 358 -16.15 18.01 16.62
N LYS A 359 -15.98 18.20 15.31
CA LYS A 359 -16.22 17.20 14.26
C LYS A 359 -14.94 16.62 13.67
N PHE A 360 -13.78 17.07 14.14
CA PHE A 360 -12.49 16.61 13.66
C PHE A 360 -12.26 15.15 14.06
N ARG A 361 -11.87 14.30 13.11
CA ARG A 361 -11.63 12.87 13.33
C ARG A 361 -10.55 12.63 14.39
N GLY A 362 -9.50 13.45 14.38
CA GLY A 362 -8.40 13.40 15.35
C GLY A 362 -8.68 14.08 16.69
N LEU A 363 -9.93 14.47 17.01
CA LEU A 363 -10.23 15.15 18.28
C LEU A 363 -9.75 14.35 19.50
N ARG A 364 -9.84 13.01 19.44
CA ARG A 364 -9.37 12.15 20.53
C ARG A 364 -7.86 12.22 20.73
N SER A 365 -7.07 12.22 19.65
CA SER A 365 -5.60 12.32 19.76
C SER A 365 -5.21 13.68 20.35
N VAL A 366 -5.91 14.75 19.96
CA VAL A 366 -5.75 16.09 20.55
C VAL A 366 -6.08 16.11 22.04
N LEU A 367 -7.18 15.48 22.47
CA LEU A 367 -7.58 15.44 23.89
C LEU A 367 -6.67 14.57 24.76
N ALA A 368 -6.12 13.49 24.20
CA ALA A 368 -5.21 12.59 24.89
C ALA A 368 -3.78 13.15 25.03
N ALA A 369 -3.43 14.17 24.25
CA ALA A 369 -2.11 14.78 24.28
C ALA A 369 -1.84 15.50 25.62
N GLU A 370 -0.61 15.35 26.11
CA GLU A 370 -0.18 15.92 27.38
C GLU A 370 -0.38 17.45 27.40
N GLY A 371 -1.02 17.96 28.46
CA GLY A 371 -1.28 19.40 28.66
C GLY A 371 -2.43 19.97 27.82
N MET A 372 -2.83 19.34 26.71
CA MET A 372 -3.87 19.87 25.81
C MET A 372 -5.24 20.01 26.48
N ALA A 373 -5.65 19.02 27.28
CA ALA A 373 -6.93 19.05 27.98
C ALA A 373 -7.08 20.25 28.95
N GLN A 374 -5.97 20.80 29.46
CA GLN A 374 -5.98 21.96 30.36
C GLN A 374 -6.12 23.28 29.61
N VAL A 375 -5.55 23.36 28.40
CA VAL A 375 -5.49 24.58 27.59
C VAL A 375 -6.71 24.72 26.67
N LEU A 376 -7.25 23.60 26.19
CA LEU A 376 -8.37 23.56 25.24
C LEU A 376 -9.61 24.39 25.64
N PRO A 377 -10.07 24.39 26.91
CA PRO A 377 -11.25 25.18 27.30
C PRO A 377 -11.07 26.68 27.04
N GLN A 378 -9.84 27.18 27.18
CA GLN A 378 -9.52 28.59 26.95
C GLN A 378 -9.41 28.92 25.46
N LEU A 379 -8.89 27.98 24.65
CA LEU A 379 -8.69 28.20 23.21
C LEU A 379 -9.93 27.96 22.36
N ALA A 380 -10.76 26.98 22.73
CA ALA A 380 -11.93 26.60 21.96
C ALA A 380 -13.09 27.59 22.11
N GLY A 381 -13.09 28.40 23.17
CA GLY A 381 -14.11 29.43 23.43
C GLY A 381 -15.53 28.86 23.32
N LYS A 382 -16.30 29.33 22.33
CA LYS A 382 -17.67 28.88 22.10
C LYS A 382 -17.78 27.44 21.60
N GLU A 383 -16.77 26.94 20.88
CA GLU A 383 -16.75 25.56 20.36
C GLU A 383 -16.57 24.53 21.49
N TYR A 384 -16.07 24.94 22.66
CA TYR A 384 -15.79 24.02 23.75
C TYR A 384 -17.03 23.21 24.18
N LEU A 385 -18.21 23.83 24.18
CA LEU A 385 -19.47 23.12 24.45
C LEU A 385 -19.75 22.04 23.40
N SER A 386 -19.55 22.33 22.11
CA SER A 386 -19.69 21.36 21.02
C SER A 386 -18.71 20.19 21.18
N ILE A 387 -17.47 20.47 21.61
CA ILE A 387 -16.46 19.44 21.90
C ILE A 387 -16.95 18.52 23.02
N LEU A 388 -17.45 19.09 24.12
CA LEU A 388 -18.00 18.32 25.24
C LEU A 388 -19.23 17.50 24.83
N GLU A 389 -20.14 18.06 24.03
CA GLU A 389 -21.30 17.35 23.50
C GLU A 389 -20.86 16.15 22.64
N THR A 390 -19.87 16.32 21.76
CA THR A 390 -19.33 15.20 20.96
C THR A 390 -18.67 14.14 21.84
N GLN A 391 -17.87 14.54 22.85
CA GLN A 391 -17.25 13.58 23.76
C GLN A 391 -18.30 12.83 24.58
N LEU A 392 -19.34 13.51 25.04
CA LEU A 392 -20.47 12.89 25.73
C LEU A 392 -21.16 11.88 24.82
N GLY A 393 -21.47 12.25 23.58
CA GLY A 393 -22.06 11.32 22.60
C GLY A 393 -21.17 10.10 22.33
N ASN A 394 -19.84 10.27 22.28
CA ASN A 394 -18.92 9.15 22.13
C ASN A 394 -18.91 8.22 23.37
N MET A 395 -18.96 8.80 24.58
CA MET A 395 -19.09 8.02 25.81
C MET A 395 -20.43 7.27 25.87
N GLU A 396 -21.53 7.92 25.50
CA GLU A 396 -22.86 7.31 25.42
C GLU A 396 -22.89 6.13 24.45
N LYS A 397 -22.30 6.28 23.25
CA LYS A 397 -22.16 5.18 22.27
C LYS A 397 -21.39 3.99 22.84
N ARG A 398 -20.28 4.24 23.55
CA ARG A 398 -19.48 3.19 24.21
C ARG A 398 -20.20 2.52 25.38
N LEU A 399 -21.19 3.19 25.96
CA LEU A 399 -22.09 2.63 26.96
C LEU A 399 -23.34 1.96 26.33
N GLY A 400 -23.52 2.04 25.01
CA GLY A 400 -24.70 1.49 24.31
C GLY A 400 -25.99 2.28 24.52
N ILE A 401 -25.89 3.52 24.99
CA ILE A 401 -27.02 4.42 25.27
C ILE A 401 -26.96 5.68 24.42
N THR A 402 -28.04 6.46 24.42
CA THR A 402 -28.10 7.77 23.74
C THR A 402 -29.08 8.70 24.46
N TRP A 403 -28.81 10.00 24.45
CA TRP A 403 -29.70 11.00 25.03
C TRP A 403 -30.87 11.37 24.10
N ASP A 404 -32.10 11.09 24.52
CA ASP A 404 -33.33 11.57 23.85
C ASP A 404 -33.66 12.98 24.38
N ARG A 405 -33.36 14.00 23.56
CA ARG A 405 -33.62 15.42 23.90
C ARG A 405 -35.11 15.72 24.10
N GLN A 406 -36.03 15.03 23.41
CA GLN A 406 -37.46 15.32 23.51
C GLN A 406 -38.03 14.81 24.82
N LYS A 407 -37.60 13.61 25.23
CA LYS A 407 -38.07 12.96 26.46
C LYS A 407 -37.22 13.29 27.68
N SER A 408 -36.06 13.92 27.48
CA SER A 408 -35.08 14.20 28.54
C SER A 408 -34.67 12.94 29.31
N VAL A 409 -34.42 11.84 28.58
CA VAL A 409 -33.98 10.56 29.16
C VAL A 409 -32.94 9.88 28.27
N HIS A 410 -32.06 9.08 28.87
CA HIS A 410 -31.22 8.14 28.14
C HIS A 410 -32.02 6.91 27.71
N THR A 411 -31.86 6.49 26.46
CA THR A 411 -32.46 5.29 25.88
C THR A 411 -31.39 4.34 25.33
N SER A 412 -31.74 3.08 25.09
CA SER A 412 -30.84 2.16 24.38
C SER A 412 -30.63 2.64 22.93
N ILE A 413 -29.38 2.61 22.47
CA ILE A 413 -29.05 3.01 21.10
C ILE A 413 -29.60 2.05 20.04
N SER A 414 -29.72 0.76 20.37
CA SER A 414 -30.30 -0.26 19.50
C SER A 414 -31.81 -0.41 19.65
N ASN A 415 -32.39 0.06 20.77
CA ASN A 415 -33.81 -0.03 21.04
C ASN A 415 -34.32 1.29 21.66
N PRO A 416 -34.56 2.34 20.85
CA PRO A 416 -34.95 3.67 21.33
C PRO A 416 -36.20 3.73 22.24
N PRO A 417 -37.19 2.82 22.12
CA PRO A 417 -38.27 2.69 23.11
C PRO A 417 -37.83 2.32 24.53
N CYS A 418 -36.66 1.69 24.71
CA CYS A 418 -36.18 1.24 26.01
C CYS A 418 -35.45 2.37 26.77
N ILE A 419 -35.95 2.74 27.94
CA ILE A 419 -35.41 3.82 28.78
C ILE A 419 -34.35 3.29 29.74
N SER A 420 -33.13 3.80 29.65
CA SER A 420 -31.98 3.43 30.50
C SER A 420 -31.89 4.28 31.77
N SER A 421 -32.34 5.54 31.75
CA SER A 421 -32.13 6.52 32.85
C SER A 421 -32.70 6.15 34.23
N LYS A 422 -33.50 5.08 34.33
CA LYS A 422 -34.10 4.58 35.58
C LYS A 422 -33.46 3.28 36.08
N GLN A 423 -32.50 2.73 35.34
CA GLN A 423 -31.81 1.49 35.66
C GLN A 423 -30.33 1.78 35.94
N PRO A 424 -29.66 0.95 36.75
CA PRO A 424 -28.20 0.99 36.85
C PRO A 424 -27.56 0.82 35.47
N LEU A 425 -26.50 1.58 35.20
CA LEU A 425 -25.71 1.45 33.96
C LEU A 425 -24.98 0.09 33.85
N LEU A 426 -24.72 -0.53 35.01
CA LEU A 426 -24.12 -1.84 35.14
C LEU A 426 -24.91 -2.61 36.21
N THR A 427 -25.42 -3.77 35.84
CA THR A 427 -26.04 -4.75 36.73
C THR A 427 -25.09 -5.93 36.90
N VAL A 428 -25.16 -6.63 38.04
CA VAL A 428 -24.31 -7.81 38.31
C VAL A 428 -24.50 -8.88 37.23
N ASP A 429 -25.69 -8.95 36.65
CA ASP A 429 -26.07 -9.92 35.62
C ASP A 429 -25.79 -9.43 34.18
N GLY A 430 -25.25 -8.21 33.99
CA GLY A 430 -24.96 -7.66 32.66
C GLY A 430 -26.18 -7.21 31.84
N ASP A 431 -27.40 -7.43 32.35
CA ASP A 431 -28.70 -7.07 31.74
C ASP A 431 -29.01 -5.55 31.76
N SER A 432 -28.00 -4.71 31.49
CA SER A 432 -28.17 -3.26 31.44
C SER A 432 -28.65 -2.82 30.06
N THR A 433 -29.60 -1.88 30.05
CA THR A 433 -30.21 -1.37 28.81
C THR A 433 -29.15 -0.79 27.87
N GLY A 434 -28.94 -1.45 26.72
CA GLY A 434 -27.96 -1.05 25.70
C GLY A 434 -26.62 -1.79 25.76
N TYR A 435 -26.35 -2.56 26.81
CA TYR A 435 -25.05 -3.21 27.02
C TYR A 435 -24.69 -4.22 25.93
N GLY A 436 -25.66 -4.97 25.41
CA GLY A 436 -25.49 -5.90 24.28
C GLY A 436 -25.62 -5.26 22.89
N SER A 437 -25.54 -3.93 22.77
CA SER A 437 -25.63 -3.26 21.47
C SER A 437 -24.36 -3.45 20.65
N SER A 438 -24.45 -3.89 19.39
CA SER A 438 -23.30 -3.94 18.47
C SER A 438 -22.67 -2.56 18.21
N VAL A 439 -23.41 -1.47 18.43
CA VAL A 439 -22.88 -0.10 18.33
C VAL A 439 -21.83 0.18 19.41
N ARG A 440 -22.00 -0.39 20.61
CA ARG A 440 -21.00 -0.32 21.69
C ARG A 440 -19.71 -1.02 21.29
N LEU A 441 -19.80 -2.23 20.74
CA LEU A 441 -18.64 -2.98 20.24
C LEU A 441 -17.87 -2.17 19.19
N ILE A 442 -18.56 -1.64 18.17
CA ILE A 442 -17.94 -0.83 17.11
C ILE A 442 -17.30 0.43 17.69
N ALA A 443 -17.97 1.11 18.62
CA ALA A 443 -17.46 2.32 19.25
C ALA A 443 -16.21 2.05 20.10
N GLU A 444 -16.15 0.92 20.81
CA GLU A 444 -14.96 0.50 21.57
C GLU A 444 -13.79 0.10 20.64
N ILE A 445 -14.05 -0.57 19.52
CA ILE A 445 -13.03 -0.88 18.52
C ILE A 445 -12.45 0.40 17.91
N GLN A 446 -13.30 1.33 17.47
CA GLN A 446 -12.86 2.63 16.93
C GLN A 446 -12.08 3.43 17.97
N ALA A 447 -12.43 3.26 19.24
CA ALA A 447 -11.76 3.90 20.35
C ALA A 447 -10.36 3.30 20.61
N LEU A 448 -10.27 1.98 20.76
CA LEU A 448 -9.08 1.33 21.32
C LEU A 448 -8.21 0.63 20.28
N GLY A 449 -8.70 0.40 19.06
CA GLY A 449 -8.05 -0.47 18.08
C GLY A 449 -6.70 0.03 17.55
N CYS A 450 -6.44 1.34 17.63
CA CYS A 450 -5.14 1.94 17.31
C CYS A 450 -4.26 2.17 18.55
N SER A 451 -4.66 1.66 19.72
CA SER A 451 -3.88 1.81 20.94
C SER A 451 -2.55 1.06 20.85
N LYS A 452 -1.55 1.63 21.52
CA LYS A 452 -0.24 1.01 21.78
C LYS A 452 -0.23 0.17 23.06
N SER A 453 -1.29 0.23 23.86
CA SER A 453 -1.39 -0.54 25.10
C SER A 453 -2.00 -1.91 24.86
N MET A 454 -1.28 -2.97 25.23
CA MET A 454 -1.80 -4.34 25.19
C MET A 454 -3.06 -4.52 26.03
N LEU A 455 -3.17 -3.82 27.17
CA LEU A 455 -4.34 -3.87 28.04
C LEU A 455 -5.57 -3.24 27.36
N GLU A 456 -5.40 -2.14 26.64
CA GLU A 456 -6.52 -1.51 25.92
C GLU A 456 -6.99 -2.36 24.75
N LEU A 457 -6.09 -3.02 24.03
CA LEU A 457 -6.45 -4.00 23.01
C LEU A 457 -7.12 -5.24 23.63
N GLY A 458 -6.67 -5.67 24.82
CA GLY A 458 -7.30 -6.76 25.58
C GLY A 458 -8.77 -6.50 25.88
N LYS A 459 -9.15 -5.25 26.17
CA LYS A 459 -10.57 -4.88 26.35
C LYS A 459 -11.43 -5.14 25.11
N ILE A 460 -10.87 -4.97 23.91
CA ILE A 460 -11.59 -5.33 22.67
C ILE A 460 -11.78 -6.84 22.61
N VAL A 461 -10.76 -7.62 23.00
CA VAL A 461 -10.86 -9.08 23.01
C VAL A 461 -11.94 -9.56 23.99
N ASP A 462 -11.96 -9.02 25.20
CA ASP A 462 -12.98 -9.34 26.20
C ASP A 462 -14.39 -9.02 25.66
N LEU A 463 -14.54 -7.90 24.93
CA LEU A 463 -15.80 -7.55 24.25
C LEU A 463 -16.14 -8.51 23.11
N LEU A 464 -15.17 -9.01 22.34
CA LEU A 464 -15.46 -10.01 21.31
C LEU A 464 -15.97 -11.32 21.93
N ASP A 465 -15.44 -11.70 23.10
CA ASP A 465 -15.90 -12.88 23.84
C ASP A 465 -17.34 -12.65 24.40
N GLU A 466 -17.67 -11.43 24.85
CA GLU A 466 -19.05 -11.06 25.27
C GLU A 466 -20.07 -11.10 24.12
N TYR A 467 -19.66 -10.69 22.91
CA TYR A 467 -20.53 -10.57 21.73
C TYR A 467 -20.45 -11.80 20.81
N GLY A 468 -19.82 -12.89 21.26
CA GLY A 468 -19.69 -14.12 20.49
C GLY A 468 -21.05 -14.65 20.05
N GLY A 469 -21.27 -14.72 18.74
CA GLY A 469 -22.52 -15.22 18.13
C GLY A 469 -23.53 -14.14 17.72
N ASP A 470 -23.27 -12.86 18.01
CA ASP A 470 -24.10 -11.77 17.51
C ASP A 470 -23.88 -11.50 16.01
N GLN A 471 -24.90 -10.97 15.35
CA GLN A 471 -24.84 -10.62 13.94
C GLN A 471 -24.79 -9.08 13.76
N VAL A 472 -23.74 -8.59 13.11
CA VAL A 472 -23.59 -7.17 12.75
C VAL A 472 -23.68 -7.01 11.24
N HIS A 473 -24.65 -6.23 10.75
CA HIS A 473 -24.77 -5.99 9.32
C HIS A 473 -23.56 -5.24 8.77
N VAL A 474 -23.11 -5.58 7.55
CA VAL A 474 -21.96 -4.96 6.89
C VAL A 474 -22.38 -4.42 5.54
N SER A 475 -22.04 -3.15 5.30
CA SER A 475 -22.20 -2.51 3.99
C SER A 475 -20.91 -2.64 3.18
N LEU A 476 -21.04 -3.07 1.91
CA LEU A 476 -19.94 -3.16 0.94
C LEU A 476 -20.20 -2.19 -0.23
N SER A 477 -19.13 -1.59 -0.76
CA SER A 477 -19.18 -0.68 -1.92
C SER A 477 -19.21 -1.40 -3.28
N SER A 478 -19.04 -2.74 -3.31
CA SER A 478 -18.99 -3.51 -4.56
C SER A 478 -20.36 -3.61 -5.24
N LYS A 479 -20.40 -3.24 -6.54
CA LYS A 479 -21.61 -3.36 -7.38
C LYS A 479 -22.00 -4.81 -7.63
N GLU A 480 -21.02 -5.72 -7.66
CA GLU A 480 -21.25 -7.16 -7.87
C GLU A 480 -21.85 -7.82 -6.61
N ALA A 481 -21.57 -7.25 -5.44
CA ALA A 481 -22.11 -7.66 -4.15
C ALA A 481 -23.55 -7.16 -3.89
N ALA A 482 -24.16 -6.41 -4.81
CA ALA A 482 -25.46 -5.76 -4.61
C ALA A 482 -26.61 -6.75 -4.34
N HIS A 483 -26.51 -7.99 -4.85
CA HIS A 483 -27.51 -9.05 -4.71
C HIS A 483 -27.41 -9.83 -3.39
N TYR A 484 -26.44 -9.52 -2.54
CA TYR A 484 -26.17 -10.24 -1.30
C TYR A 484 -26.27 -9.31 -0.10
N ASP A 485 -26.70 -9.88 1.03
CA ASP A 485 -26.56 -9.28 2.36
C ASP A 485 -25.29 -9.84 2.99
N PHE A 486 -24.48 -8.95 3.57
CA PHE A 486 -23.27 -9.33 4.30
C PHE A 486 -23.46 -9.06 5.79
N SER A 487 -22.85 -9.90 6.62
CA SER A 487 -22.81 -9.69 8.05
C SER A 487 -21.50 -10.17 8.64
N TRP A 488 -21.04 -9.44 9.65
CA TRP A 488 -19.90 -9.77 10.48
C TRP A 488 -20.41 -10.48 11.74
N PHE A 489 -19.81 -11.61 12.05
CA PHE A 489 -19.98 -12.33 13.31
C PHE A 489 -18.75 -12.04 14.17
N PRO A 490 -18.89 -11.27 15.27
CA PRO A 490 -17.80 -11.01 16.20
C PRO A 490 -17.28 -12.32 16.80
N GLU A 491 -15.97 -12.51 16.71
CA GLU A 491 -15.31 -13.66 17.31
C GLU A 491 -13.84 -13.29 17.58
N ARG A 492 -13.35 -13.70 18.74
CA ARG A 492 -11.95 -13.55 19.10
C ARG A 492 -11.09 -14.49 18.28
N SER A 493 -10.12 -13.93 17.55
CA SER A 493 -9.03 -14.68 16.90
C SER A 493 -9.53 -15.96 16.19
N PRO A 494 -10.50 -15.86 15.28
CA PRO A 494 -11.07 -17.03 14.61
C PRO A 494 -9.99 -17.87 13.90
N ILE A 495 -8.87 -17.23 13.54
CA ILE A 495 -7.68 -17.87 13.02
C ILE A 495 -6.58 -17.93 14.08
N ALA A 496 -6.26 -19.15 14.52
CA ALA A 496 -5.12 -19.46 15.38
C ALA A 496 -3.91 -19.91 14.54
N PHE A 497 -2.68 -19.76 15.04
CA PHE A 497 -1.49 -20.31 14.38
C PHE A 497 -0.98 -21.50 15.17
N SER A 498 -0.59 -22.58 14.50
CA SER A 498 -0.19 -23.85 15.16
C SER A 498 1.00 -23.73 16.12
N ASN A 499 1.78 -22.63 16.04
CA ASN A 499 2.88 -22.32 16.97
C ASN A 499 2.44 -21.53 18.21
N SER A 500 1.19 -21.08 18.28
CA SER A 500 0.61 -20.53 19.49
C SER A 500 0.30 -21.70 20.42
N LEU A 501 1.06 -21.79 21.52
CA LEU A 501 0.82 -22.75 22.59
C LEU A 501 -0.69 -22.82 22.85
N SER A 502 -1.22 -24.02 22.68
CA SER A 502 -2.62 -24.36 22.91
C SER A 502 -3.17 -23.58 24.10
N LEU A 503 -4.37 -23.05 23.90
CA LEU A 503 -5.20 -22.47 24.95
C LEU A 503 -5.67 -23.60 25.89
N GLU A 504 -4.75 -24.40 26.43
CA GLU A 504 -5.06 -25.39 27.44
C GLU A 504 -5.26 -24.70 28.78
N GLU A 505 -6.44 -24.96 29.34
CA GLU A 505 -6.92 -24.62 30.68
C GLU A 505 -5.78 -24.49 31.69
N THR A 506 -5.42 -23.25 31.99
CA THR A 506 -4.72 -22.94 33.23
C THR A 506 -5.42 -21.75 33.86
N ASP A 507 -5.93 -21.92 35.08
CA ASP A 507 -6.72 -20.98 35.90
C ASP A 507 -5.98 -19.66 36.29
N LYS A 508 -4.96 -19.26 35.54
CA LYS A 508 -4.29 -17.96 35.70
C LYS A 508 -4.53 -17.12 34.45
N PRO A 509 -4.95 -15.83 34.59
CA PRO A 509 -5.03 -14.94 33.46
C PRO A 509 -3.64 -14.83 32.83
N LYS A 510 -3.48 -15.43 31.65
CA LYS A 510 -2.24 -15.37 30.88
C LYS A 510 -2.05 -13.91 30.47
N PRO A 511 -0.84 -13.33 30.61
CA PRO A 511 -0.58 -11.99 30.11
C PRO A 511 -0.91 -11.93 28.62
N TRP A 512 -1.49 -10.82 28.18
CA TRP A 512 -1.77 -10.58 26.77
C TRP A 512 -0.48 -10.76 25.97
N SER A 513 -0.56 -11.58 24.93
CA SER A 513 0.43 -11.72 23.88
C SER A 513 -0.16 -11.27 22.54
N PRO A 514 0.66 -10.85 21.56
CA PRO A 514 0.18 -10.50 20.22
C PRO A 514 -0.73 -11.55 19.59
N SER A 515 -0.42 -12.84 19.77
CA SER A 515 -1.27 -13.94 19.31
C SER A 515 -2.61 -14.01 20.04
N SER A 516 -2.62 -13.84 21.37
CA SER A 516 -3.86 -13.87 22.16
C SER A 516 -4.79 -12.68 21.91
N LEU A 517 -4.20 -11.56 21.45
CA LEU A 517 -4.90 -10.36 20.99
C LEU A 517 -5.39 -10.49 19.53
N GLY A 518 -5.06 -11.58 18.83
CA GLY A 518 -5.43 -11.78 17.44
C GLY A 518 -4.69 -10.86 16.48
N LEU A 519 -3.46 -10.44 16.79
CA LEU A 519 -2.70 -9.56 15.92
C LEU A 519 -2.13 -10.31 14.71
N LEU A 520 -2.39 -9.78 13.52
CA LEU A 520 -2.04 -10.35 12.23
C LEU A 520 -1.26 -9.36 11.38
N ARG A 521 -0.27 -9.87 10.66
CA ARG A 521 0.45 -9.13 9.63
C ARG A 521 0.20 -9.78 8.28
N VAL A 522 -0.36 -9.01 7.34
CA VAL A 522 -0.53 -9.44 5.96
C VAL A 522 0.56 -8.80 5.11
N ARG A 523 1.28 -9.58 4.32
CA ARG A 523 2.40 -9.10 3.50
C ARG A 523 2.38 -9.73 2.10
N PRO A 524 2.79 -9.01 1.05
CA PRO A 524 2.87 -9.59 -0.28
C PRO A 524 3.84 -10.78 -0.30
N HIS A 525 3.48 -11.85 -1.00
CA HIS A 525 4.37 -12.98 -1.19
C HIS A 525 5.49 -12.62 -2.18
N ASN A 526 6.68 -12.32 -1.65
CA ASN A 526 7.87 -12.01 -2.44
C ASN A 526 8.97 -13.06 -2.21
N ASP A 527 9.56 -13.56 -3.31
CA ASP A 527 10.71 -14.50 -3.31
C ASP A 527 12.08 -13.76 -3.21
N GLY A 528 12.08 -12.55 -2.65
CA GLY A 528 13.15 -11.55 -2.75
C GLY A 528 13.50 -10.87 -1.42
N ILE A 529 14.45 -9.93 -1.45
CA ILE A 529 14.90 -9.18 -0.26
C ILE A 529 13.78 -8.23 0.15
N HIS A 530 13.25 -8.44 1.36
CA HIS A 530 12.23 -7.58 1.95
C HIS A 530 12.80 -6.19 2.24
N LEU A 531 12.18 -5.14 1.68
CA LEU A 531 12.47 -3.77 2.07
C LEU A 531 11.61 -3.38 3.28
N ALA A 532 12.13 -2.53 4.16
CA ALA A 532 11.47 -2.14 5.41
C ALA A 532 10.04 -1.58 5.19
N VAL A 533 9.84 -0.76 4.15
CA VAL A 533 8.52 -0.16 3.80
C VAL A 533 7.79 -0.99 2.75
N GLU A 534 7.68 -2.30 2.97
CA GLU A 534 6.80 -3.14 2.17
C GLU A 534 5.32 -2.91 2.52
N ARG A 535 4.43 -3.22 1.57
CA ARG A 535 2.98 -3.10 1.69
C ARG A 535 2.42 -4.10 2.72
N SER A 536 2.77 -3.97 3.98
CA SER A 536 2.16 -4.80 5.02
C SER A 536 0.93 -4.11 5.61
N LEU A 537 -0.07 -4.92 5.94
CA LEU A 537 -1.15 -4.51 6.81
C LEU A 537 -0.89 -5.07 8.21
N HIS A 538 -1.13 -4.24 9.21
CA HIS A 538 -1.02 -4.59 10.62
C HIS A 538 -2.43 -4.57 11.21
N LEU A 539 -2.93 -5.75 11.52
CA LEU A 539 -4.35 -6.00 11.70
C LEU A 539 -4.62 -6.61 13.08
N MET A 540 -5.79 -6.34 13.63
CA MET A 540 -6.37 -7.08 14.76
C MET A 540 -7.58 -7.86 14.26
N GLN A 541 -7.65 -9.16 14.55
CA GLN A 541 -8.79 -10.01 14.21
C GLN A 541 -10.01 -9.67 15.05
N LEU A 542 -11.16 -9.53 14.40
CA LEU A 542 -12.43 -9.17 15.03
C LEU A 542 -13.55 -10.18 14.77
N GLY A 543 -13.34 -11.19 13.93
CA GLY A 543 -14.31 -12.23 13.62
C GLY A 543 -14.33 -12.55 12.13
N TYR A 544 -15.47 -13.01 11.62
CA TYR A 544 -15.58 -13.46 10.23
C TYR A 544 -16.79 -12.90 9.48
N LEU A 545 -16.69 -12.92 8.15
CA LEU A 545 -17.70 -12.38 7.25
C LEU A 545 -18.54 -13.51 6.65
N VAL A 546 -19.85 -13.38 6.77
CA VAL A 546 -20.82 -14.27 6.15
C VAL A 546 -21.68 -13.54 5.14
N VAL A 547 -22.30 -14.31 4.25
CA VAL A 547 -23.13 -13.83 3.17
C VAL A 547 -24.43 -14.62 3.09
N ARG A 548 -25.50 -13.95 2.64
CA ARG A 548 -26.73 -14.62 2.20
C ARG A 548 -27.30 -13.89 0.98
N PRO A 549 -28.01 -14.56 0.08
CA PRO A 549 -28.73 -13.88 -1.01
C PRO A 549 -29.79 -12.90 -0.46
N LYS A 550 -29.98 -11.75 -1.11
CA LYS A 550 -31.12 -10.89 -0.81
C LYS A 550 -32.39 -11.55 -1.33
N LEU A 551 -33.41 -11.63 -0.46
CA LEU A 551 -34.75 -12.04 -0.86
C LEU A 551 -35.32 -11.01 -1.85
N THR A 552 -35.19 -11.28 -3.15
CA THR A 552 -35.97 -10.57 -4.16
C THR A 552 -37.44 -10.91 -3.94
N HIS A 553 -38.32 -9.91 -3.97
CA HIS A 553 -39.77 -10.08 -3.89
C HIS A 553 -40.28 -10.97 -5.03
N GLN A 554 -40.20 -12.29 -4.87
CA GLN A 554 -41.06 -13.32 -5.43
C GLN A 554 -40.40 -14.69 -5.18
N VAL A 555 -41.23 -15.58 -4.61
CA VAL A 555 -41.10 -17.04 -4.50
C VAL A 555 -40.52 -17.59 -3.17
N ASP A 556 -41.48 -18.20 -2.45
CA ASP A 556 -41.43 -19.27 -1.45
C ASP A 556 -40.96 -18.99 -0.01
N LEU A 557 -42.00 -18.80 0.82
CA LEU A 557 -42.07 -19.11 2.25
C LEU A 557 -41.67 -20.58 2.50
N GLY A 558 -40.56 -20.82 3.19
CA GLY A 558 -40.27 -22.15 3.73
C GLY A 558 -38.92 -22.32 4.42
N GLU A 559 -37.86 -21.73 3.89
CA GLU A 559 -36.51 -21.86 4.47
C GLU A 559 -35.89 -20.47 4.65
N THR A 560 -35.68 -20.07 5.91
CA THR A 560 -34.80 -18.95 6.22
C THR A 560 -33.42 -19.30 5.66
N GLN A 561 -33.00 -18.66 4.56
CA GLN A 561 -31.71 -18.91 3.94
C GLN A 561 -30.59 -18.78 5.00
N ARG A 562 -29.79 -19.84 5.14
CA ARG A 562 -28.70 -19.90 6.10
C ARG A 562 -27.56 -18.99 5.66
N TRP A 563 -26.88 -18.40 6.64
CA TRP A 563 -25.63 -17.68 6.41
C TRP A 563 -24.56 -18.63 5.89
N GLU A 564 -23.89 -18.23 4.81
CA GLU A 564 -22.76 -18.95 4.24
C GLU A 564 -21.46 -18.21 4.55
N GLU A 565 -20.43 -18.96 4.92
CA GLU A 565 -19.11 -18.42 5.15
C GLU A 565 -18.45 -17.95 3.86
N THR A 566 -17.91 -16.73 3.87
CA THR A 566 -17.22 -16.19 2.69
C THR A 566 -15.75 -16.58 2.62
N GLY A 567 -15.20 -17.19 3.68
CA GLY A 567 -13.76 -17.41 3.84
C GLY A 567 -12.96 -16.14 4.14
N HIS A 568 -13.63 -15.00 4.37
CA HIS A 568 -13.00 -13.77 4.82
C HIS A 568 -13.10 -13.60 6.34
N ILE A 569 -12.04 -13.08 6.93
CA ILE A 569 -12.07 -12.57 8.30
C ILE A 569 -12.24 -11.06 8.30
N VAL A 570 -12.86 -10.55 9.35
CA VAL A 570 -13.03 -9.11 9.63
C VAL A 570 -11.94 -8.67 10.58
N THR A 571 -11.28 -7.56 10.25
CA THR A 571 -10.12 -7.06 10.97
C THR A 571 -10.16 -5.55 11.14
N TRP A 572 -9.39 -5.06 12.12
CA TRP A 572 -9.10 -3.64 12.29
C TRP A 572 -7.68 -3.31 11.83
N ASP A 573 -7.55 -2.41 10.87
CA ASP A 573 -6.28 -1.84 10.43
C ASP A 573 -5.75 -0.87 11.50
N ARG A 574 -4.74 -1.33 12.25
CA ARG A 574 -4.20 -0.60 13.40
C ARG A 574 -3.46 0.67 12.97
N VAL A 575 -2.93 0.72 11.75
CA VAL A 575 -2.18 1.88 11.23
C VAL A 575 -3.12 2.99 10.79
N PHE A 576 -4.20 2.65 10.08
CA PHE A 576 -5.10 3.65 9.47
C PHE A 576 -6.46 3.80 10.18
N GLY A 577 -6.74 2.96 11.20
CA GLY A 577 -7.93 3.04 12.04
C GLY A 577 -9.22 2.82 11.27
N ARG A 578 -9.34 1.65 10.63
CA ARG A 578 -10.48 1.29 9.78
C ARG A 578 -10.75 -0.21 9.76
N PHE A 579 -11.97 -0.59 9.41
CA PHE A 579 -12.34 -1.99 9.22
C PHE A 579 -11.91 -2.48 7.83
N VAL A 580 -11.22 -3.62 7.81
CA VAL A 580 -10.76 -4.28 6.59
C VAL A 580 -11.15 -5.75 6.67
N SER A 581 -11.64 -6.31 5.57
CA SER A 581 -11.87 -7.74 5.42
C SER A 581 -10.77 -8.35 4.56
N ILE A 582 -10.24 -9.50 4.98
CA ILE A 582 -9.19 -10.23 4.25
C ILE A 582 -9.61 -11.69 4.02
N PHE A 583 -9.38 -12.21 2.81
CA PHE A 583 -9.68 -13.59 2.46
C PHE A 583 -8.60 -14.57 2.91
N VAL A 584 -8.95 -15.45 3.85
CA VAL A 584 -8.04 -16.49 4.35
C VAL A 584 -8.40 -17.87 3.80
N GLY A 585 -9.51 -17.97 3.04
CA GLY A 585 -10.03 -19.22 2.47
C GLY A 585 -10.84 -20.07 3.43
N LYS A 586 -10.85 -19.70 4.71
CA LYS A 586 -11.66 -20.29 5.77
C LYS A 586 -11.97 -19.21 6.82
N SER A 587 -13.11 -19.35 7.48
CA SER A 587 -13.55 -18.36 8.46
C SER A 587 -12.96 -18.62 9.84
N CYS A 588 -12.66 -19.88 10.20
CA CYS A 588 -12.06 -20.26 11.49
C CYS A 588 -11.04 -21.43 11.38
N GLY A 589 -10.19 -21.58 12.42
CA GLY A 589 -9.26 -22.70 12.63
C GLY A 589 -7.77 -22.41 12.38
N ASP A 590 -6.92 -23.43 12.52
CA ASP A 590 -5.45 -23.27 12.58
C ASP A 590 -4.77 -22.98 11.23
N LEU A 591 -3.99 -21.91 11.13
CA LEU A 591 -3.09 -21.63 10.02
C LEU A 591 -1.67 -22.12 10.31
N GLU A 592 -1.07 -22.76 9.31
CA GLU A 592 0.39 -22.97 9.29
C GLU A 592 1.08 -21.61 9.05
N PRO A 593 1.97 -21.16 9.97
CA PRO A 593 2.77 -19.96 9.76
C PRO A 593 3.74 -20.14 8.59
N ASP A 594 4.11 -19.04 7.92
CA ASP A 594 5.14 -18.97 6.87
C ASP A 594 4.86 -19.77 5.57
N LYS A 595 3.70 -20.43 5.44
CA LYS A 595 3.29 -21.03 4.18
C LYS A 595 2.73 -19.96 3.25
N PRO A 596 3.20 -19.87 1.99
CA PRO A 596 2.65 -18.92 1.05
C PRO A 596 1.21 -19.30 0.70
N TRP A 597 0.26 -18.50 1.18
CA TRP A 597 -1.14 -18.64 0.82
C TRP A 597 -1.34 -18.01 -0.56
N ILE A 598 -1.20 -18.83 -1.60
CA ILE A 598 -1.70 -18.47 -2.93
C ILE A 598 -3.22 -18.60 -2.86
N VAL A 599 -3.85 -17.51 -2.41
CA VAL A 599 -5.31 -17.36 -2.38
C VAL A 599 -5.85 -17.53 -3.80
N ALA A 600 -6.72 -18.53 -3.98
CA ALA A 600 -7.54 -18.68 -5.18
C ALA A 600 -8.50 -17.48 -5.29
N ASP A 601 -8.92 -17.13 -6.51
CA ASP A 601 -9.82 -15.99 -6.75
C ASP A 601 -11.02 -16.06 -5.78
N PRO A 602 -11.32 -14.98 -5.03
CA PRO A 602 -12.44 -14.96 -4.10
C PRO A 602 -13.73 -15.27 -4.84
N SER A 603 -14.58 -16.12 -4.27
CA SER A 603 -15.93 -16.33 -4.77
C SER A 603 -16.78 -15.05 -4.60
N LEU A 604 -17.86 -14.92 -5.38
CA LEU A 604 -18.91 -13.90 -5.20
C LEU A 604 -18.52 -12.43 -5.54
N GLY A 605 -17.45 -12.21 -6.30
CA GLY A 605 -17.07 -10.85 -6.75
C GLY A 605 -16.56 -9.94 -5.62
N LEU A 606 -16.07 -10.56 -4.54
CA LEU A 606 -15.37 -9.87 -3.46
C LEU A 606 -13.88 -9.70 -3.80
N ASP A 607 -13.27 -8.63 -3.30
CA ASP A 607 -11.83 -8.46 -3.38
C ASP A 607 -11.15 -9.23 -2.23
N ALA A 608 -9.98 -9.80 -2.49
CA ALA A 608 -9.23 -10.57 -1.48
C ALA A 608 -8.86 -9.74 -0.24
N VAL A 609 -8.80 -8.42 -0.38
CA VAL A 609 -8.72 -7.45 0.72
C VAL A 609 -9.63 -6.27 0.36
N MET A 610 -10.56 -5.92 1.25
CA MET A 610 -11.51 -4.83 1.03
C MET A 610 -11.80 -4.05 2.30
N THR A 611 -12.07 -2.76 2.16
CA THR A 611 -12.60 -1.93 3.26
C THR A 611 -14.07 -2.24 3.47
N ILE A 612 -14.50 -2.36 4.73
CA ILE A 612 -15.90 -2.62 5.07
C ILE A 612 -16.41 -1.58 6.07
N SER A 613 -17.74 -1.41 6.13
CA SER A 613 -18.40 -0.53 7.11
C SER A 613 -19.45 -1.34 7.88
N PRO A 614 -19.17 -1.74 9.14
CA PRO A 614 -20.17 -2.37 9.98
C PRO A 614 -21.20 -1.35 10.47
N GLY A 615 -22.48 -1.73 10.45
CA GLY A 615 -23.61 -0.86 10.79
C GLY A 615 -24.17 -0.06 9.62
N ASN A 616 -25.04 0.92 9.94
CA ASN A 616 -25.72 1.78 8.96
C ASN A 616 -24.99 3.09 8.66
N ASP A 617 -23.88 3.36 9.33
CA ASP A 617 -23.12 4.58 9.16
C ASP A 617 -22.03 4.35 8.09
N LEU A 618 -22.34 4.75 6.85
CA LEU A 618 -21.32 5.06 5.86
C LEU A 618 -20.59 6.33 6.32
N LEU A 619 -19.69 6.19 7.30
CA LEU A 619 -18.71 7.23 7.55
C LEU A 619 -17.84 7.34 6.30
N ASP A 620 -17.50 8.58 5.91
CA ASP A 620 -16.55 8.92 4.87
C ASP A 620 -15.16 8.35 5.23
N GLN A 621 -14.99 7.04 5.05
CA GLN A 621 -13.69 6.40 5.12
C GLN A 621 -12.90 6.94 3.93
N ILE A 622 -11.79 7.61 4.21
CA ILE A 622 -10.87 8.08 3.18
C ILE A 622 -10.59 6.91 2.24
N ASP A 623 -10.92 7.10 0.96
CA ASP A 623 -10.95 6.12 -0.11
C ASP A 623 -9.53 5.70 -0.54
N MET A 624 -8.75 5.23 0.42
CA MET A 624 -7.47 4.58 0.16
C MET A 624 -7.77 3.10 -0.01
N ASN A 625 -7.93 2.67 -1.26
CA ASN A 625 -8.03 1.25 -1.56
C ASN A 625 -6.87 0.51 -0.88
N PRO A 626 -7.14 -0.59 -0.15
CA PRO A 626 -6.10 -1.36 0.49
C PRO A 626 -5.07 -1.83 -0.57
N PRO A 627 -3.79 -1.98 -0.19
CA PRO A 627 -2.70 -2.18 -1.14
C PRO A 627 -2.78 -3.50 -1.94
N PHE A 628 -3.66 -4.42 -1.54
CA PHE A 628 -3.86 -5.73 -2.15
C PHE A 628 -5.12 -5.71 -3.02
N GLY A 629 -4.96 -5.39 -4.32
CA GLY A 629 -6.05 -5.42 -5.28
C GLY A 629 -6.40 -6.83 -5.79
N ASN A 630 -7.54 -6.93 -6.47
CA ASN A 630 -8.26 -8.17 -6.82
C ASN A 630 -7.62 -9.13 -7.85
N SER A 631 -6.29 -9.18 -7.99
CA SER A 631 -5.64 -10.22 -8.81
C SER A 631 -4.11 -10.23 -8.66
N GLY A 632 -3.58 -11.32 -8.09
CA GLY A 632 -2.59 -12.10 -8.82
C GLY A 632 -1.23 -12.46 -8.17
N ARG A 633 -0.99 -12.24 -6.89
CA ARG A 633 -0.05 -13.06 -6.12
C ARG A 633 -0.65 -13.32 -4.74
N GLY A 634 -0.36 -14.49 -4.18
CA GLY A 634 -0.70 -14.79 -2.80
C GLY A 634 -0.11 -13.74 -1.86
N TYR A 635 -0.74 -13.55 -0.72
CA TYR A 635 -0.12 -12.85 0.40
C TYR A 635 0.17 -13.86 1.50
N CYS A 636 1.18 -13.58 2.30
CA CYS A 636 1.44 -14.32 3.52
C CYS A 636 0.70 -13.65 4.67
N VAL A 637 0.10 -14.45 5.54
CA VAL A 637 -0.53 -14.01 6.77
C VAL A 637 0.26 -14.64 7.91
N ASP A 638 0.88 -13.79 8.72
CA ASP A 638 1.72 -14.20 9.85
C ASP A 638 1.21 -13.50 11.13
N VAL A 639 1.64 -13.96 12.31
CA VAL A 639 1.40 -13.23 13.56
C VAL A 639 2.15 -11.91 13.52
N ASP A 640 1.47 -10.80 13.83
CA ASP A 640 2.15 -9.51 14.00
C ASP A 640 2.88 -9.49 15.34
N PRO A 641 4.20 -9.23 15.40
CA PRO A 641 4.90 -9.10 16.66
C PRO A 641 4.46 -7.89 17.51
N GLY A 642 3.73 -6.94 16.94
CA GLY A 642 3.27 -5.73 17.64
C GLY A 642 4.43 -4.80 18.03
N PRO A 643 5.28 -4.38 17.08
CA PRO A 643 6.48 -3.58 17.37
C PRO A 643 6.17 -2.20 17.95
N ASP A 644 4.93 -1.74 17.81
CA ASP A 644 4.42 -0.46 18.29
C ASP A 644 3.87 -0.52 19.72
N LEU A 645 3.74 -1.72 20.31
CA LEU A 645 3.10 -1.93 21.60
C LEU A 645 4.06 -1.64 22.77
N ASP A 646 3.55 -0.89 23.74
CA ASP A 646 4.20 -0.68 25.03
C ASP A 646 3.97 -1.91 25.92
N LEU A 647 5.05 -2.50 26.45
CA LEU A 647 5.06 -3.69 27.31
C LEU A 647 4.60 -3.41 28.75
#